data_AF-A0A813E114-F1
#
_entry.id   AF-A0A813E114-F1
#
_cell.length_a   1.000
_cell.length_b   1.000
_cell.length_c   1.000
_cell.angle_alpha   90.00
_cell.angle_beta   90.00
_cell.angle_gamma   90.00
#
_symmetry.space_group_name_H-M   'P 1'
#
loop_
_entity.id
_entity.type
_entity.pdbx_description
1 polymer ?
#
loop_
_entity_poly.entity_id
_entity_poly.type
_entity_poly.pdbx_seq_one_letter_code
_entity_poly.pdbx_strand_id
1 'polypeptide(L)'
;MKMRGALVMSLATLLSVGFHWPTGITLLWFAGLGWVEGAPSSTTHFFRALSFELAIRFARASCILLHELAHVAAAALLALLANKEDPVASVLHALSAVRLGAGAPLPGKSKSEEPGHSSLVMEVVRQLVPGAVVPGLHLHIPSFGGTSSDCVQVAVVRHAGLLFSLLLPLQLIPVGAEASSMAWATFLGSLLAAAGALLSDLPGGPLLGLAPPAGIFCCGNWGLLVPRSSLVKNSGSLLPKVCWDLLNSVIDVVEMRGAQAGGLNMFLGNGHDKVEALVIRVVKTKRGYVADMLVQKIRRMLAWRSLGCGRRLRALPVVLIQGHTRFGTSSAPAEKETHPHRWLGDHMDTVWKREPGQPWHPSRTSVCVTITHNGDFDGWLIHDKVVPTGMLGEWLSRLFHHGNAAKGDSPKMAGLMDLLVCQGRWSASVRLAFVKVVLKHVEQLSAWMRLQPGSPNVAPKPSTFAAWARVFEHAFAFHVKENPNLEPDAGFILELALSVRDIFQDPEYLQRIVGSEKAIEALEEWEMLDGHVLRKFITTACQVFFENDLLSSVCSFFRRAEGTFGVSVTCSIWPDKVVLAAKGQPVSVAIDPARPLALWASETSALAAAWPGDQGERGPAGKFRFDIADASGEAIELLMMQGSTSRSEVESLANSQLVGTKLQRSLYFTLPGSGGRVSNVLGQEEPKSELYHILLRGTSLESHPVPLLRNRFVKRLVHLMVAPPIKNSKAPNGGTDIVESDLQDVPIVLSEIDYSWEDGFTMNRISGVKFANCLGYLINQRNAKGPDIDVLVIGIENSLWMGQQFAADLSRLFPRLNVMAMSSNWVLGMLQPAHGHIEPMN
;
A
#
# COMPACT_ATOMS: atom_id res chain seq x y z
N MET A 1 15.60 -6.36 -34.62
CA MET A 1 14.46 -6.53 -33.68
C MET A 1 13.61 -5.27 -33.49
N LYS A 2 14.16 -4.05 -33.33
CA LYS A 2 13.39 -2.80 -33.10
C LYS A 2 12.37 -2.45 -34.21
N MET A 3 12.72 -2.65 -35.48
CA MET A 3 11.81 -2.40 -36.61
C MET A 3 10.62 -3.39 -36.65
N ARG A 4 10.84 -4.64 -36.25
CA ARG A 4 9.77 -5.63 -36.05
C ARG A 4 8.83 -5.22 -34.91
N GLY A 5 9.37 -4.71 -33.80
CA GLY A 5 8.57 -4.24 -32.66
C GLY A 5 7.69 -3.03 -32.99
N ALA A 6 8.21 -2.05 -33.72
CA ALA A 6 7.44 -0.88 -34.15
C ALA A 6 6.34 -1.25 -35.17
N LEU A 7 6.66 -2.10 -36.15
CA LEU A 7 5.69 -2.57 -37.14
C LEU A 7 4.55 -3.36 -36.48
N VAL A 8 4.89 -4.21 -35.51
CA VAL A 8 3.94 -4.99 -34.71
C VAL A 8 3.04 -4.10 -33.85
N MET A 9 3.61 -3.07 -33.19
CA MET A 9 2.84 -2.13 -32.35
C MET A 9 1.88 -1.27 -33.17
N SER A 10 2.30 -0.81 -34.34
CA SER A 10 1.44 -0.06 -35.27
C SER A 10 0.29 -0.94 -35.78
N LEU A 11 0.58 -2.20 -36.13
CA LEU A 11 -0.43 -3.15 -36.56
C LEU A 11 -1.45 -3.47 -35.46
N ALA A 12 -0.99 -3.74 -34.22
CA ALA A 12 -1.89 -4.04 -33.10
C ALA A 12 -2.77 -2.85 -32.72
N THR A 13 -2.23 -1.63 -32.77
CA THR A 13 -2.99 -0.39 -32.52
C THR A 13 -4.04 -0.18 -33.60
N LEU A 14 -3.67 -0.38 -34.87
CA LEU A 14 -4.58 -0.25 -36.00
C LEU A 14 -5.69 -1.30 -35.98
N LEU A 15 -5.37 -2.54 -35.61
CA LEU A 15 -6.34 -3.61 -35.40
C LEU A 15 -7.27 -3.33 -34.21
N SER A 16 -6.75 -2.81 -33.09
CA SER A 16 -7.55 -2.45 -31.92
C SER A 16 -8.49 -1.27 -32.18
N VAL A 17 -8.01 -0.23 -32.85
CA VAL A 17 -8.84 0.92 -33.28
C VAL A 17 -9.90 0.47 -34.26
N GLY A 18 -9.55 -0.34 -35.27
CA GLY A 18 -10.51 -0.92 -36.20
C GLY A 18 -11.56 -1.77 -35.51
N PHE A 19 -11.14 -2.60 -34.53
CA PHE A 19 -12.05 -3.45 -33.77
C PHE A 19 -13.04 -2.65 -32.91
N HIS A 20 -12.57 -1.63 -32.19
CA HIS A 20 -13.42 -0.84 -31.29
C HIS A 20 -14.21 0.26 -32.00
N TRP A 21 -13.80 0.64 -33.22
CA TRP A 21 -14.45 1.70 -34.00
C TRP A 21 -14.71 1.30 -35.46
N PRO A 22 -15.68 0.41 -35.72
CA PRO A 22 -16.07 -0.01 -37.08
C PRO A 22 -16.41 1.16 -38.02
N THR A 23 -16.92 2.26 -37.45
CA THR A 23 -17.24 3.49 -38.20
C THR A 23 -16.03 4.09 -38.90
N GLY A 24 -14.83 3.98 -38.31
CA GLY A 24 -13.60 4.42 -38.98
C GLY A 24 -13.33 3.63 -40.26
N ILE A 25 -13.65 2.33 -40.28
CA ILE A 25 -13.46 1.45 -41.44
C ILE A 25 -14.48 1.76 -42.53
N THR A 26 -15.74 2.02 -42.17
CA THR A 26 -16.75 2.48 -43.12
C THR A 26 -16.36 3.80 -43.76
N LEU A 27 -15.87 4.77 -42.98
CA LEU A 27 -15.42 6.06 -43.53
C LEU A 27 -14.25 5.89 -44.49
N LEU A 28 -13.27 5.04 -44.16
CA LEU A 28 -12.14 4.74 -45.04
C LEU A 28 -12.57 4.04 -46.34
N TRP A 29 -13.52 3.09 -46.26
CA TRP A 29 -14.08 2.41 -47.42
C TRP A 29 -14.75 3.38 -48.39
N PHE A 30 -15.58 4.29 -47.88
CA PHE A 30 -16.26 5.29 -48.71
C PHE A 30 -15.32 6.38 -49.22
N ALA A 31 -14.30 6.76 -48.45
CA ALA A 31 -13.25 7.68 -48.92
C ALA A 31 -12.47 7.08 -50.11
N GLY A 32 -12.24 5.76 -50.11
CA GLY A 32 -11.63 5.05 -51.24
C GLY A 32 -12.54 4.96 -52.47
N LEU A 33 -13.85 4.71 -52.29
CA LEU A 33 -14.82 4.61 -53.39
C LEU A 33 -15.18 5.97 -54.02
N GLY A 34 -15.21 7.05 -53.23
CA GLY A 34 -15.50 8.41 -53.72
C GLY A 34 -14.47 8.95 -54.72
N TRP A 35 -13.34 8.25 -54.88
CA TRP A 35 -12.32 8.54 -55.89
C TRP A 35 -12.57 7.85 -57.24
N VAL A 36 -13.47 6.86 -57.30
CA VAL A 36 -13.64 5.97 -58.47
C VAL A 36 -14.94 6.23 -59.25
N GLU A 37 -15.99 6.75 -58.61
CA GLU A 37 -17.29 6.96 -59.27
C GLU A 37 -17.77 8.42 -59.14
N GLY A 38 -18.03 9.07 -60.28
CA GLY A 38 -18.58 10.43 -60.35
C GLY A 38 -19.89 10.57 -59.58
N ALA A 39 -19.99 11.60 -58.75
CA ALA A 39 -20.89 11.72 -57.61
C ALA A 39 -22.41 11.54 -57.90
N PRO A 40 -23.06 10.48 -57.41
CA PRO A 40 -24.50 10.48 -57.17
C PRO A 40 -24.90 11.41 -56.02
N SER A 41 -26.21 11.69 -55.88
CA SER A 41 -26.74 12.61 -54.87
C SER A 41 -26.32 12.24 -53.43
N SER A 42 -26.05 13.25 -52.60
CA SER A 42 -25.57 13.11 -51.21
C SER A 42 -26.43 12.18 -50.35
N THR A 43 -27.73 12.13 -50.59
CA THR A 43 -28.69 11.26 -49.91
C THR A 43 -28.43 9.77 -50.18
N THR A 44 -28.12 9.41 -51.42
CA THR A 44 -27.87 8.00 -51.81
C THR A 44 -26.58 7.47 -51.19
N HIS A 45 -25.55 8.32 -51.09
CA HIS A 45 -24.30 7.98 -50.41
C HIS A 45 -24.50 7.76 -48.91
N PHE A 46 -25.30 8.61 -48.25
CA PHE A 46 -25.58 8.47 -46.84
C PHE A 46 -26.25 7.13 -46.52
N PHE A 47 -27.30 6.75 -47.26
CA PHE A 47 -27.98 5.47 -47.03
C PHE A 47 -27.09 4.27 -47.34
N ARG A 48 -26.27 4.32 -48.40
CA ARG A 48 -25.29 3.26 -48.70
C ARG A 48 -24.23 3.12 -47.59
N ALA A 49 -23.73 4.23 -47.05
CA ALA A 49 -22.78 4.23 -45.94
C ALA A 49 -23.39 3.68 -44.66
N LEU A 50 -24.64 4.07 -44.36
CA LEU A 50 -25.37 3.56 -43.20
C LEU A 50 -25.63 2.05 -43.32
N SER A 51 -26.07 1.56 -44.48
CA SER A 51 -26.28 0.13 -44.72
C SER A 51 -24.98 -0.67 -44.60
N PHE A 52 -23.87 -0.14 -45.10
CA PHE A 52 -22.55 -0.78 -45.00
C PHE A 52 -22.05 -0.85 -43.56
N GLU A 53 -22.18 0.25 -42.80
CA GLU A 53 -21.83 0.30 -41.37
C GLU A 53 -22.65 -0.71 -40.55
N LEU A 54 -23.97 -0.77 -40.77
CA LEU A 54 -24.85 -1.72 -40.10
C LEU A 54 -24.48 -3.16 -40.44
N ALA A 55 -24.13 -3.44 -41.69
CA ALA A 55 -23.70 -4.77 -42.13
C ALA A 55 -22.36 -5.18 -41.49
N ILE A 56 -21.35 -4.29 -41.41
CA ILE A 56 -20.09 -4.56 -40.69
C ILE A 56 -20.36 -4.89 -39.22
N ARG A 57 -21.17 -4.06 -38.56
CA ARG A 57 -21.47 -4.23 -37.13
C ARG A 57 -22.26 -5.50 -36.85
N PHE A 58 -23.25 -5.81 -37.68
CA PHE A 58 -24.03 -7.04 -37.58
C PHE A 58 -23.17 -8.28 -37.81
N ALA A 59 -22.33 -8.28 -38.85
CA ALA A 59 -21.40 -9.36 -39.11
C ALA A 59 -20.43 -9.54 -37.94
N ARG A 60 -19.82 -8.45 -37.44
CA ARG A 60 -18.92 -8.48 -36.27
C ARG A 60 -19.60 -9.05 -35.03
N ALA A 61 -20.79 -8.57 -34.67
CA ALA A 61 -21.55 -9.06 -33.52
C ALA A 61 -21.91 -10.55 -33.66
N SER A 62 -22.31 -10.97 -34.85
CA SER A 62 -22.62 -12.38 -35.15
C SER A 62 -21.38 -13.27 -35.02
N CYS A 63 -20.23 -12.80 -35.49
CA CYS A 63 -18.95 -13.52 -35.37
C CYS A 63 -18.48 -13.64 -33.92
N ILE A 64 -18.66 -12.60 -33.10
CA ILE A 64 -18.38 -12.64 -31.66
C ILE A 64 -19.32 -13.64 -30.96
N LEU A 65 -20.61 -13.65 -31.31
CA LEU A 65 -21.54 -14.63 -30.73
C LEU A 65 -21.13 -16.06 -31.09
N LEU A 66 -20.77 -16.31 -32.35
CA LEU A 66 -20.32 -17.63 -32.80
C LEU A 66 -18.99 -18.05 -32.15
N HIS A 67 -18.08 -17.10 -31.93
CA HIS A 67 -16.84 -17.31 -31.19
C HIS A 67 -17.10 -17.82 -29.76
N GLU A 68 -18.01 -17.15 -29.04
CA GLU A 68 -18.38 -17.57 -27.68
C GLU A 68 -19.09 -18.93 -27.68
N LEU A 69 -19.95 -19.20 -28.66
CA LEU A 69 -20.58 -20.51 -28.84
C LEU A 69 -19.55 -21.62 -29.11
N ALA A 70 -18.44 -21.31 -29.80
CA ALA A 70 -17.37 -22.27 -30.03
C ALA A 70 -16.64 -22.63 -28.72
N HIS A 71 -16.43 -21.68 -27.80
CA HIS A 71 -15.91 -22.00 -26.47
C HIS A 71 -16.87 -22.88 -25.67
N VAL A 72 -18.17 -22.60 -25.72
CA VAL A 72 -19.21 -23.40 -25.05
C VAL A 72 -19.26 -24.82 -25.61
N ALA A 73 -19.22 -24.97 -26.93
CA ALA A 73 -19.20 -26.27 -27.59
C ALA A 73 -17.96 -27.08 -27.20
N ALA A 74 -16.78 -26.44 -27.14
CA ALA A 74 -15.55 -27.10 -26.71
C ALA A 74 -15.60 -27.52 -25.24
N ALA A 75 -16.11 -26.66 -24.35
CA ALA A 75 -16.28 -26.98 -22.93
C ALA A 75 -17.27 -28.14 -22.72
N ALA A 76 -18.40 -28.13 -23.44
CA ALA A 76 -19.38 -29.21 -23.40
C ALA A 76 -18.79 -30.53 -23.93
N LEU A 77 -18.01 -30.49 -25.02
CA LEU A 77 -17.34 -31.66 -25.58
C LEU A 77 -16.31 -32.24 -24.60
N LEU A 78 -15.52 -31.39 -23.93
CA LEU A 78 -14.58 -31.85 -22.91
C LEU A 78 -15.29 -32.43 -21.67
N ALA A 79 -16.40 -31.84 -21.25
CA ALA A 79 -17.22 -32.39 -20.16
C ALA A 79 -17.79 -33.77 -20.51
N LEU A 80 -18.23 -33.99 -21.77
CA LEU A 80 -18.65 -35.30 -22.28
C LEU A 80 -17.52 -36.32 -22.29
N LEU A 81 -16.30 -35.89 -22.62
CA LEU A 81 -15.12 -36.77 -22.67
C LEU A 81 -14.56 -37.10 -21.28
N ALA A 82 -14.73 -36.20 -20.31
CA ALA A 82 -14.18 -36.34 -18.96
C ALA A 82 -15.02 -37.22 -18.02
N ASN A 83 -16.34 -37.31 -18.24
CA ASN A 83 -17.26 -37.99 -17.31
C ASN A 83 -17.88 -39.25 -17.92
N LYS A 84 -17.58 -40.44 -17.38
CA LYS A 84 -18.07 -41.73 -17.92
C LYS A 84 -19.44 -42.16 -17.40
N GLU A 85 -19.91 -41.62 -16.28
CA GLU A 85 -21.07 -42.17 -15.56
C GLU A 85 -22.40 -41.44 -15.85
N ASP A 86 -22.38 -40.13 -16.16
CA ASP A 86 -23.56 -39.40 -16.66
C ASP A 86 -23.17 -38.19 -17.56
N PRO A 87 -23.07 -38.39 -18.89
CA PRO A 87 -22.67 -37.35 -19.82
C PRO A 87 -23.71 -36.23 -19.97
N VAL A 88 -25.00 -36.53 -19.78
CA VAL A 88 -26.09 -35.57 -20.01
C VAL A 88 -26.18 -34.56 -18.87
N ALA A 89 -26.12 -35.04 -17.62
CA ALA A 89 -26.11 -34.16 -16.45
C ALA A 89 -24.89 -33.23 -16.42
N SER A 90 -23.72 -33.74 -16.84
CA SER A 90 -22.46 -32.99 -16.89
C SER A 90 -22.51 -31.86 -17.91
N VAL A 91 -23.07 -32.11 -19.09
CA VAL A 91 -23.29 -31.07 -20.12
C VAL A 91 -24.30 -30.04 -19.66
N LEU A 92 -25.44 -30.46 -19.08
CA LEU A 92 -26.45 -29.53 -18.57
C LEU A 92 -25.90 -28.65 -17.44
N HIS A 93 -25.05 -29.21 -16.59
CA HIS A 93 -24.36 -28.46 -15.54
C HIS A 93 -23.33 -27.46 -16.12
N ALA A 94 -22.54 -27.88 -17.11
CA ALA A 94 -21.59 -26.98 -17.79
C ALA A 94 -22.30 -25.85 -18.54
N LEU A 95 -23.40 -26.15 -19.24
CA LEU A 95 -24.21 -25.18 -19.98
C LEU A 95 -24.95 -24.21 -19.05
N SER A 96 -25.47 -24.68 -17.91
CA SER A 96 -26.14 -23.79 -16.93
C SER A 96 -25.15 -22.87 -16.19
N ALA A 97 -23.86 -23.21 -16.19
CA ALA A 97 -22.81 -22.40 -15.57
C ALA A 97 -22.20 -21.34 -16.50
N VAL A 98 -22.44 -21.45 -17.81
CA VAL A 98 -22.01 -20.47 -18.82
C VAL A 98 -22.81 -19.16 -18.67
N ARG A 99 -22.12 -18.03 -18.57
CA ARG A 99 -22.75 -16.70 -18.47
C ARG A 99 -22.18 -15.75 -19.53
N LEU A 100 -23.05 -15.11 -20.30
CA LEU A 100 -22.72 -14.02 -21.24
C LEU A 100 -22.60 -12.69 -20.48
N GLY A 101 -21.48 -12.00 -20.65
CA GLY A 101 -21.21 -10.69 -20.06
C GLY A 101 -20.74 -9.66 -21.09
N ALA A 102 -20.98 -8.38 -20.79
CA ALA A 102 -20.56 -7.24 -21.60
C ALA A 102 -19.51 -6.40 -20.86
N GLY A 103 -18.38 -6.06 -21.52
CA GLY A 103 -17.31 -5.26 -20.93
C GLY A 103 -16.30 -6.07 -20.10
N ALA A 104 -15.14 -5.48 -19.76
CA ALA A 104 -14.18 -6.14 -18.88
C ALA A 104 -14.85 -6.44 -17.53
N PRO A 105 -14.71 -7.65 -16.96
CA PRO A 105 -15.37 -8.01 -15.71
C PRO A 105 -14.93 -7.02 -14.62
N LEU A 106 -15.88 -6.23 -14.09
CA LEU A 106 -15.67 -5.50 -12.85
C LEU A 106 -15.72 -6.54 -11.71
N PRO A 107 -14.61 -6.86 -11.04
CA PRO A 107 -14.61 -7.88 -10.01
C PRO A 107 -15.31 -7.35 -8.77
N GLY A 108 -16.46 -7.92 -8.39
CA GLY A 108 -17.03 -7.72 -7.06
C GLY A 108 -18.52 -7.42 -6.93
N LYS A 109 -19.37 -7.59 -7.95
CA LYS A 109 -20.83 -7.59 -7.73
C LYS A 109 -21.27 -8.92 -7.10
N SER A 110 -21.98 -8.85 -5.97
CA SER A 110 -22.57 -10.01 -5.28
C SER A 110 -23.70 -10.62 -6.12
N LYS A 111 -24.02 -11.90 -5.86
CA LYS A 111 -25.13 -12.66 -6.46
C LYS A 111 -26.55 -12.01 -6.32
N SER A 112 -26.68 -10.87 -5.65
CA SER A 112 -27.96 -10.19 -5.39
C SER A 112 -28.27 -9.01 -6.32
N GLU A 113 -27.34 -8.62 -7.20
CA GLU A 113 -27.63 -7.69 -8.31
C GLU A 113 -27.46 -8.44 -9.63
N GLU A 114 -28.49 -9.18 -10.01
CA GLU A 114 -28.58 -9.69 -11.37
C GLU A 114 -28.65 -8.50 -12.33
N PRO A 115 -27.73 -8.35 -13.29
CA PRO A 115 -28.00 -7.51 -14.43
C PRO A 115 -29.19 -8.15 -15.14
N GLY A 116 -30.38 -7.54 -15.02
CA GLY A 116 -31.59 -8.07 -15.65
C GLY A 116 -31.33 -8.36 -17.13
N HIS A 117 -32.05 -9.33 -17.70
CA HIS A 117 -31.96 -9.72 -19.12
C HIS A 117 -31.99 -8.53 -20.10
N SER A 118 -32.54 -7.38 -19.68
CA SER A 118 -32.49 -6.10 -20.39
C SER A 118 -31.07 -5.58 -20.67
N SER A 119 -30.05 -5.88 -19.84
CA SER A 119 -28.69 -5.33 -20.04
C SER A 119 -27.94 -6.00 -21.20
N LEU A 120 -28.15 -7.31 -21.42
CA LEU A 120 -27.51 -8.04 -22.51
C LEU A 120 -28.09 -7.64 -23.87
N VAL A 121 -29.42 -7.54 -23.95
CA VAL A 121 -30.11 -7.05 -25.15
C VAL A 121 -29.64 -5.63 -25.47
N MET A 122 -29.52 -4.76 -24.46
CA MET A 122 -29.04 -3.40 -24.65
C MET A 122 -27.59 -3.34 -25.13
N GLU A 123 -26.70 -4.23 -24.69
CA GLU A 123 -25.32 -4.24 -25.19
C GLU A 123 -25.22 -4.80 -26.61
N VAL A 124 -25.98 -5.86 -26.94
CA VAL A 124 -26.08 -6.36 -28.32
C VAL A 124 -26.63 -5.28 -29.24
N VAL A 125 -27.65 -4.54 -28.80
CA VAL A 125 -28.17 -3.36 -29.52
C VAL A 125 -27.10 -2.28 -29.64
N ARG A 126 -26.29 -2.04 -28.59
CA ARG A 126 -25.19 -1.06 -28.62
C ARG A 126 -24.10 -1.41 -29.63
N GLN A 127 -23.84 -2.70 -29.89
CA GLN A 127 -22.93 -3.14 -30.96
C GLN A 127 -23.40 -2.65 -32.35
N LEU A 128 -24.72 -2.48 -32.53
CA LEU A 128 -25.35 -2.09 -33.78
C LEU A 128 -25.50 -0.57 -33.96
N VAL A 129 -25.29 0.24 -32.91
CA VAL A 129 -25.43 1.70 -33.00
C VAL A 129 -24.26 2.32 -33.79
N PRO A 130 -24.50 2.98 -34.95
CA PRO A 130 -23.46 3.67 -35.70
C PRO A 130 -22.72 4.72 -34.87
N GLY A 131 -21.40 4.83 -35.02
CA GLY A 131 -20.58 5.78 -34.28
C GLY A 131 -20.27 5.39 -32.82
N ALA A 132 -20.90 4.35 -32.27
CA ALA A 132 -20.58 3.88 -30.93
C ALA A 132 -19.23 3.15 -30.91
N VAL A 133 -18.40 3.47 -29.91
CA VAL A 133 -17.26 2.66 -29.49
C VAL A 133 -17.79 1.56 -28.58
N VAL A 134 -17.54 0.30 -28.92
CA VAL A 134 -18.18 -0.81 -28.22
C VAL A 134 -17.14 -1.79 -27.68
N PRO A 135 -17.17 -2.12 -26.38
CA PRO A 135 -16.31 -3.14 -25.81
C PRO A 135 -16.65 -4.53 -26.38
N GLY A 136 -15.74 -5.50 -26.21
CA GLY A 136 -16.03 -6.89 -26.56
C GLY A 136 -17.12 -7.49 -25.68
N LEU A 137 -17.83 -8.50 -26.22
CA LEU A 137 -18.59 -9.45 -25.42
C LEU A 137 -17.60 -10.49 -24.87
N HIS A 138 -17.87 -11.05 -23.69
CA HIS A 138 -17.10 -12.20 -23.18
C HIS A 138 -18.03 -13.20 -22.52
N LEU A 139 -17.70 -14.48 -22.62
CA LEU A 139 -18.41 -15.56 -21.93
C LEU A 139 -17.55 -16.07 -20.78
N HIS A 140 -18.09 -16.03 -19.56
CA HIS A 140 -17.38 -16.54 -18.39
C HIS A 140 -17.59 -18.06 -18.29
N ILE A 141 -16.51 -18.81 -18.47
CA ILE A 141 -16.49 -20.27 -18.30
C ILE A 141 -15.90 -20.56 -16.91
N PRO A 142 -16.64 -21.18 -15.99
CA PRO A 142 -16.11 -21.51 -14.67
C PRO A 142 -14.92 -22.46 -14.80
N SER A 143 -13.88 -22.24 -14.00
CA SER A 143 -12.74 -23.16 -13.90
C SER A 143 -13.20 -24.49 -13.30
N PHE A 144 -13.03 -25.58 -14.05
CA PHE A 144 -13.14 -26.94 -13.54
C PHE A 144 -11.96 -27.19 -12.55
N GLY A 145 -12.18 -27.92 -11.46
CA GLY A 145 -11.37 -27.87 -10.23
C GLY A 145 -9.88 -28.25 -10.37
N GLY A 146 -9.04 -27.48 -9.66
CA GLY A 146 -7.57 -27.36 -9.77
C GLY A 146 -6.71 -28.62 -9.70
N THR A 147 -6.65 -29.38 -10.79
CA THR A 147 -5.68 -30.46 -11.01
C THR A 147 -4.81 -30.16 -12.23
N SER A 148 -3.63 -30.79 -12.35
CA SER A 148 -2.70 -30.54 -13.47
C SER A 148 -3.25 -30.92 -14.85
N SER A 149 -4.33 -31.70 -14.93
CA SER A 149 -5.07 -31.96 -16.18
C SER A 149 -5.84 -30.74 -16.72
N ASP A 150 -6.01 -29.69 -15.92
CA ASP A 150 -6.81 -28.52 -16.27
C ASP A 150 -6.14 -27.64 -17.33
N CYS A 151 -4.80 -27.63 -17.40
CA CYS A 151 -4.09 -26.75 -18.33
C CYS A 151 -4.37 -27.09 -19.80
N VAL A 152 -4.48 -28.38 -20.13
CA VAL A 152 -4.78 -28.84 -21.50
C VAL A 152 -6.23 -28.57 -21.86
N GLN A 153 -7.17 -28.81 -20.93
CA GLN A 153 -8.59 -28.55 -21.15
C GLN A 153 -8.86 -27.05 -21.35
N VAL A 154 -8.26 -26.20 -20.51
CA VAL A 154 -8.31 -24.73 -20.66
C VAL A 154 -7.71 -24.30 -22.00
N ALA A 155 -6.60 -24.91 -22.42
CA ALA A 155 -6.00 -24.63 -23.72
C ALA A 155 -6.95 -25.02 -24.87
N VAL A 156 -7.58 -26.19 -24.84
CA VAL A 156 -8.52 -26.63 -25.90
C VAL A 156 -9.72 -25.70 -26.00
N VAL A 157 -10.37 -25.36 -24.88
CA VAL A 157 -11.49 -24.42 -24.86
C VAL A 157 -11.07 -23.07 -25.44
N ARG A 158 -9.93 -22.54 -25.00
CA ARG A 158 -9.41 -21.25 -25.45
C ARG A 158 -9.07 -21.22 -26.94
N HIS A 159 -8.46 -22.26 -27.48
CA HIS A 159 -8.08 -22.29 -28.90
C HIS A 159 -9.27 -22.55 -29.83
N ALA A 160 -10.38 -23.12 -29.33
CA ALA A 160 -11.58 -23.36 -30.13
C ALA A 160 -12.24 -22.07 -30.63
N GLY A 161 -12.45 -21.08 -29.74
CA GLY A 161 -12.99 -19.77 -30.12
C GLY A 161 -12.08 -19.05 -31.11
N LEU A 162 -10.78 -19.02 -30.83
CA LEU A 162 -9.78 -18.43 -31.72
C LEU A 162 -9.78 -19.07 -33.12
N LEU A 163 -9.70 -20.40 -33.20
CA LEU A 163 -9.68 -21.13 -34.47
C LEU A 163 -10.94 -20.83 -35.28
N PHE A 164 -12.10 -20.86 -34.64
CA PHE A 164 -13.38 -20.57 -35.28
C PHE A 164 -13.40 -19.15 -35.85
N SER A 165 -12.97 -18.15 -35.08
CA SER A 165 -12.91 -16.76 -35.53
C SER A 165 -11.91 -16.54 -36.67
N LEU A 166 -10.83 -17.33 -36.76
CA LEU A 166 -9.87 -17.21 -37.86
C LEU A 166 -10.35 -17.87 -39.16
N LEU A 167 -11.17 -18.91 -39.07
CA LEU A 167 -11.71 -19.62 -40.24
C LEU A 167 -12.90 -18.88 -40.88
N LEU A 168 -13.68 -18.16 -40.09
CA LEU A 168 -14.92 -17.51 -40.55
C LEU A 168 -14.71 -16.48 -41.66
N PRO A 169 -13.69 -15.58 -41.62
CA PRO A 169 -13.42 -14.65 -42.71
C PRO A 169 -13.01 -15.35 -44.01
N LEU A 170 -12.33 -16.49 -43.92
CA LEU A 170 -11.87 -17.24 -45.11
C LEU A 170 -13.05 -17.80 -45.92
N GLN A 171 -14.16 -18.12 -45.26
CA GLN A 171 -15.40 -18.58 -45.91
C GLN A 171 -16.21 -17.43 -46.51
N LEU A 172 -15.94 -16.19 -46.08
CA LEU A 172 -16.68 -14.99 -46.46
C LEU A 172 -15.91 -14.11 -47.43
N ILE A 173 -14.79 -14.60 -48.00
CA ILE A 173 -14.00 -13.85 -48.97
C ILE A 173 -14.87 -13.54 -50.20
N PRO A 174 -15.12 -12.26 -50.51
CA PRO A 174 -15.82 -11.90 -51.73
C PRO A 174 -14.96 -12.26 -52.95
N VAL A 175 -15.46 -13.14 -53.82
CA VAL A 175 -14.76 -13.56 -55.03
C VAL A 175 -15.26 -12.72 -56.22
N GLY A 176 -14.35 -11.95 -56.84
CA GLY A 176 -14.62 -11.14 -58.03
C GLY A 176 -14.75 -9.63 -57.76
N ALA A 177 -14.45 -8.82 -58.79
CA ALA A 177 -14.49 -7.35 -58.71
C ALA A 177 -15.94 -6.78 -58.59
N GLU A 178 -16.96 -7.60 -58.87
CA GLU A 178 -18.38 -7.22 -58.80
C GLU A 178 -19.04 -7.58 -57.46
N ALA A 179 -18.26 -7.98 -56.45
CA ALA A 179 -18.82 -8.33 -55.16
C ALA A 179 -19.57 -7.14 -54.53
N SER A 180 -20.81 -7.39 -54.10
CA SER A 180 -21.65 -6.35 -53.51
C SER A 180 -20.99 -5.72 -52.29
N SER A 181 -21.30 -4.45 -52.02
CA SER A 181 -20.86 -3.75 -50.81
C SER A 181 -21.25 -4.51 -49.52
N MET A 182 -22.33 -5.29 -49.54
CA MET A 182 -22.73 -6.14 -48.41
C MET A 182 -21.81 -7.35 -48.22
N ALA A 183 -21.29 -7.95 -49.29
CA ALA A 183 -20.32 -9.03 -49.19
C ALA A 183 -19.01 -8.53 -48.54
N TRP A 184 -18.53 -7.36 -48.97
CA TRP A 184 -17.36 -6.70 -48.37
C TRP A 184 -17.58 -6.29 -46.91
N ALA A 185 -18.76 -5.74 -46.57
CA ALA A 185 -19.09 -5.40 -45.20
C ALA A 185 -19.09 -6.64 -44.28
N THR A 186 -19.65 -7.75 -44.76
CA THR A 186 -19.71 -9.01 -44.01
C THR A 186 -18.31 -9.57 -43.78
N PHE A 187 -17.47 -9.58 -44.83
CA PHE A 187 -16.08 -9.99 -44.73
C PHE A 187 -15.29 -9.14 -43.73
N LEU A 188 -15.36 -7.80 -43.84
CA LEU A 188 -14.66 -6.89 -42.92
C LEU A 188 -15.15 -7.05 -41.47
N GLY A 189 -16.45 -7.19 -41.24
CA GLY A 189 -16.99 -7.46 -39.91
C GLY A 189 -16.45 -8.75 -39.29
N SER A 190 -16.32 -9.81 -40.09
CA SER A 190 -15.72 -11.07 -39.65
C SER A 190 -14.22 -10.96 -39.37
N LEU A 191 -13.48 -10.23 -40.20
CA LEU A 191 -12.04 -10.00 -40.02
C LEU A 191 -11.75 -9.20 -38.74
N LEU A 192 -12.62 -8.25 -38.40
CA LEU A 192 -12.53 -7.52 -37.14
C LEU A 192 -12.78 -8.42 -35.93
N ALA A 193 -13.78 -9.31 -36.00
CA ALA A 193 -14.00 -10.29 -34.94
C ALA A 193 -12.78 -11.23 -34.78
N ALA A 194 -12.18 -11.69 -35.88
CA ALA A 194 -10.96 -12.49 -35.87
C ALA A 194 -9.77 -11.75 -35.25
N ALA A 195 -9.60 -10.47 -35.56
CA ALA A 195 -8.59 -9.62 -34.94
C ALA A 195 -8.83 -9.43 -33.44
N GLY A 196 -10.09 -9.26 -33.03
CA GLY A 196 -10.48 -9.22 -31.62
C GLY A 196 -10.11 -10.51 -30.88
N ALA A 197 -10.45 -11.67 -31.46
CA ALA A 197 -10.12 -12.98 -30.93
C ALA A 197 -8.60 -13.22 -30.84
N LEU A 198 -7.82 -12.81 -31.85
CA LEU A 198 -6.35 -12.88 -31.80
C LEU A 198 -5.76 -12.04 -30.66
N LEU A 199 -6.37 -10.91 -30.34
CA LEU A 199 -5.95 -10.03 -29.25
C LEU A 199 -6.35 -10.55 -27.87
N SER A 200 -7.46 -11.29 -27.75
CA SER A 200 -7.92 -11.86 -26.48
C SER A 200 -7.35 -13.25 -26.18
N ASP A 201 -7.22 -14.13 -27.19
CA ASP A 201 -7.16 -15.57 -26.96
C ASP A 201 -5.80 -16.23 -27.19
N LEU A 202 -4.83 -15.63 -27.90
CA LEU A 202 -3.51 -16.24 -28.05
C LEU A 202 -2.72 -16.20 -26.72
N PRO A 203 -2.16 -17.33 -26.23
CA PRO A 203 -1.25 -17.32 -25.08
C PRO A 203 0.05 -16.61 -25.50
N GLY A 204 0.30 -15.42 -24.96
CA GLY A 204 1.50 -14.63 -25.27
C GLY A 204 1.37 -13.63 -26.43
N GLY A 205 0.17 -13.16 -26.75
CA GLY A 205 -0.07 -12.19 -27.81
C GLY A 205 -0.16 -10.71 -27.36
N PRO A 206 0.41 -9.72 -28.08
CA PRO A 206 1.25 -9.92 -29.27
C PRO A 206 2.53 -9.04 -29.27
N LEU A 207 3.76 -9.51 -29.47
CA LEU A 207 4.23 -10.76 -30.07
C LEU A 207 5.64 -11.08 -29.51
N LEU A 208 5.78 -12.10 -28.66
CA LEU A 208 7.06 -12.69 -28.12
C LEU A 208 7.50 -12.25 -26.70
N GLY A 209 6.65 -12.33 -25.68
CA GLY A 209 7.06 -12.11 -24.29
C GLY A 209 6.56 -13.21 -23.36
N LEU A 210 7.50 -14.01 -22.84
CA LEU A 210 7.28 -14.98 -21.76
C LEU A 210 6.60 -14.30 -20.56
N ALA A 211 5.73 -15.04 -19.87
CA ALA A 211 5.21 -14.59 -18.58
C ALA A 211 6.40 -14.27 -17.65
N PRO A 212 6.37 -13.16 -16.88
CA PRO A 212 7.41 -12.93 -15.89
C PRO A 212 7.44 -14.12 -14.94
N PRO A 213 8.63 -14.64 -14.59
CA PRO A 213 8.74 -15.76 -13.68
C PRO A 213 8.02 -15.43 -12.36
N ALA A 214 7.37 -16.42 -11.78
CA ALA A 214 6.81 -16.31 -10.45
C ALA A 214 7.97 -16.20 -9.45
N GLY A 215 8.32 -14.97 -9.08
CA GLY A 215 9.40 -14.69 -8.13
C GLY A 215 9.65 -13.20 -8.02
N ILE A 216 9.66 -12.69 -6.79
CA ILE A 216 10.11 -11.34 -6.39
C ILE A 216 9.21 -10.18 -6.86
N PHE A 217 7.92 -10.26 -6.53
CA PHE A 217 7.11 -9.04 -6.46
C PHE A 217 6.87 -8.65 -5.00
N CYS A 218 7.26 -7.43 -4.62
CA CYS A 218 7.14 -6.93 -3.27
C CYS A 218 6.56 -5.51 -3.24
N CYS A 219 5.73 -5.24 -2.22
CA CYS A 219 5.27 -3.89 -1.90
C CYS A 219 6.38 -3.04 -1.28
N GLY A 220 6.17 -1.73 -1.15
CA GLY A 220 7.07 -0.91 -0.34
C GLY A 220 6.41 0.33 0.24
N ASN A 221 6.64 0.56 1.53
CA ASN A 221 6.36 1.86 2.16
C ASN A 221 7.38 2.88 1.66
N TRP A 222 6.95 4.13 1.57
CA TRP A 222 7.83 5.26 1.31
C TRP A 222 7.21 6.55 1.85
N GLY A 223 8.01 7.60 2.01
CA GLY A 223 7.47 8.90 2.38
C GLY A 223 8.55 9.86 2.83
N LEU A 224 8.12 11.09 3.14
CA LEU A 224 8.99 12.12 3.65
C LEU A 224 8.32 12.98 4.71
N LEU A 225 9.16 13.60 5.53
CA LEU A 225 8.82 14.58 6.54
C LEU A 225 9.85 15.72 6.45
N VAL A 226 9.38 16.95 6.23
CA VAL A 226 10.25 18.13 6.02
C VAL A 226 9.56 19.41 6.48
N PRO A 227 10.24 20.35 7.17
CA PRO A 227 9.64 21.63 7.51
C PRO A 227 9.62 22.49 6.27
N ARG A 228 8.48 23.10 5.99
CA ARG A 228 8.25 23.90 4.79
C ARG A 228 9.18 25.10 4.69
N SER A 229 9.62 25.65 5.83
CA SER A 229 10.59 26.74 5.90
C SER A 229 11.96 26.38 5.32
N SER A 230 12.30 25.09 5.21
CA SER A 230 13.55 24.63 4.61
C SER A 230 13.52 24.53 3.08
N LEU A 231 12.35 24.70 2.46
CA LEU A 231 12.18 24.56 1.02
C LEU A 231 12.39 25.92 0.34
N VAL A 232 13.58 26.11 -0.22
CA VAL A 232 14.12 27.38 -0.78
C VAL A 232 13.28 27.97 -1.94
N LYS A 233 12.36 27.20 -2.54
CA LYS A 233 11.43 27.65 -3.60
C LYS A 233 10.03 27.02 -3.40
N ASN A 234 8.96 27.80 -3.57
CA ASN A 234 7.55 27.37 -3.52
C ASN A 234 6.99 26.96 -2.13
N SER A 235 7.38 27.65 -1.06
CA SER A 235 6.82 27.42 0.29
C SER A 235 5.29 27.48 0.32
N GLY A 236 4.65 28.33 -0.50
CA GLY A 236 3.19 28.46 -0.56
C GLY A 236 2.42 27.32 -1.25
N SER A 237 3.07 26.45 -2.04
CA SER A 237 2.35 25.36 -2.73
C SER A 237 1.89 24.29 -1.75
N LEU A 238 0.65 23.80 -1.86
CA LEU A 238 0.15 22.71 -1.00
C LEU A 238 1.05 21.46 -1.09
N LEU A 239 1.49 21.12 -2.30
CA LEU A 239 2.50 20.10 -2.57
C LEU A 239 3.75 20.77 -3.19
N PRO A 240 4.84 20.97 -2.42
CA PRO A 240 6.07 21.53 -2.96
C PRO A 240 6.69 20.62 -4.03
N LYS A 241 7.18 21.21 -5.13
CA LYS A 241 7.80 20.48 -6.24
C LYS A 241 9.00 19.65 -5.78
N VAL A 242 9.86 20.21 -4.94
CA VAL A 242 11.05 19.53 -4.35
C VAL A 242 10.65 18.24 -3.65
N CYS A 243 9.60 18.26 -2.83
CA CYS A 243 9.08 17.07 -2.15
C CYS A 243 8.61 16.02 -3.16
N TRP A 244 7.89 16.44 -4.20
CA TRP A 244 7.41 15.49 -5.21
C TRP A 244 8.55 14.90 -6.04
N ASP A 245 9.53 15.69 -6.46
CA ASP A 245 10.69 15.21 -7.25
C ASP A 245 11.50 14.18 -6.46
N LEU A 246 11.69 14.40 -5.14
CA LEU A 246 12.29 13.43 -4.23
C LEU A 246 11.47 12.13 -4.18
N LEU A 247 10.17 12.24 -3.94
CA LEU A 247 9.29 11.07 -3.87
C LEU A 247 9.21 10.32 -5.20
N ASN A 248 9.24 11.01 -6.34
CA ASN A 248 9.27 10.39 -7.65
C ASN A 248 10.50 9.50 -7.79
N SER A 249 11.67 9.99 -7.38
CA SER A 249 12.92 9.23 -7.39
C SER A 249 12.86 8.01 -6.47
N VAL A 250 12.21 8.13 -5.31
CA VAL A 250 11.98 6.99 -4.42
C VAL A 250 11.01 5.98 -5.05
N ILE A 251 9.88 6.45 -5.59
CA ILE A 251 8.87 5.60 -6.22
C ILE A 251 9.44 4.89 -7.44
N ASP A 252 10.33 5.53 -8.22
CA ASP A 252 11.00 4.94 -9.37
C ASP A 252 11.69 3.63 -8.98
N VAL A 253 12.40 3.64 -7.84
CA VAL A 253 13.10 2.47 -7.32
C VAL A 253 12.14 1.47 -6.67
N VAL A 254 11.24 1.93 -5.81
CA VAL A 254 10.32 1.03 -5.08
C VAL A 254 9.36 0.32 -6.05
N GLU A 255 8.94 0.97 -7.14
CA GLU A 255 8.05 0.40 -8.16
C GLU A 255 8.72 -0.74 -8.96
N MET A 256 10.05 -0.79 -9.05
CA MET A 256 10.78 -1.90 -9.67
C MET A 256 10.53 -3.24 -8.97
N ARG A 257 10.14 -3.22 -7.69
CA ARG A 257 9.71 -4.41 -6.94
C ARG A 257 8.35 -4.96 -7.42
N GLY A 258 7.69 -4.29 -8.36
CA GLY A 258 6.39 -4.67 -8.89
C GLY A 258 5.26 -3.99 -8.15
N ALA A 259 4.82 -2.83 -8.63
CA ALA A 259 3.60 -2.19 -8.15
C ALA A 259 2.42 -2.49 -9.11
N GLN A 260 1.30 -2.96 -8.57
CA GLN A 260 0.01 -3.05 -9.28
C GLN A 260 -0.90 -1.86 -8.95
N ALA A 261 -0.65 -1.22 -7.81
CA ALA A 261 -1.36 -0.06 -7.34
C ALA A 261 -0.45 0.79 -6.45
N GLY A 262 -0.85 2.01 -6.14
CA GLY A 262 -0.14 2.82 -5.17
C GLY A 262 -1.02 3.93 -4.60
N GLY A 263 -0.58 4.51 -3.51
CA GLY A 263 -1.30 5.61 -2.89
C GLY A 263 -0.44 6.40 -1.93
N LEU A 264 -0.97 7.55 -1.51
CA LEU A 264 -0.36 8.40 -0.51
C LEU A 264 -1.39 9.10 0.36
N ASN A 265 -0.96 9.54 1.53
CA ASN A 265 -1.64 10.43 2.44
C ASN A 265 -0.74 11.66 2.65
N MET A 266 -1.37 12.83 2.72
CA MET A 266 -0.73 14.06 3.20
C MET A 266 -1.72 14.88 4.04
N PHE A 267 -1.21 15.65 4.99
CA PHE A 267 -2.06 16.53 5.80
C PHE A 267 -2.06 17.96 5.27
N LEU A 268 -3.25 18.57 5.25
CA LEU A 268 -3.48 19.95 4.81
C LEU A 268 -4.30 20.69 5.86
N GLY A 269 -4.09 22.00 5.99
CA GLY A 269 -4.98 22.85 6.75
C GLY A 269 -6.24 23.19 5.95
N ASN A 270 -7.32 23.52 6.64
CA ASN A 270 -8.51 24.13 6.03
C ASN A 270 -8.80 25.50 6.67
N GLY A 271 -9.79 26.22 6.13
CA GLY A 271 -10.13 27.59 6.56
C GLY A 271 -10.61 27.76 8.01
N HIS A 272 -10.65 26.71 8.82
CA HIS A 272 -11.01 26.76 10.24
C HIS A 272 -9.85 26.33 11.16
N ASP A 273 -8.61 26.44 10.68
CA ASP A 273 -7.39 25.95 11.35
C ASP A 273 -7.44 24.46 11.72
N LYS A 274 -8.30 23.69 11.05
CA LYS A 274 -8.36 22.23 11.21
C LYS A 274 -7.47 21.56 10.19
N VAL A 275 -6.91 20.42 10.60
CA VAL A 275 -6.12 19.53 9.76
C VAL A 275 -7.04 18.50 9.10
N GLU A 276 -6.84 18.26 7.81
CA GLU A 276 -7.55 17.24 7.03
C GLU A 276 -6.55 16.31 6.34
N ALA A 277 -6.87 15.02 6.24
CA ALA A 277 -6.09 14.03 5.52
C ALA A 277 -6.51 13.98 4.04
N LEU A 278 -5.56 14.17 3.13
CA LEU A 278 -5.73 13.96 1.69
C LEU A 278 -5.19 12.58 1.31
N VAL A 279 -6.08 11.58 1.28
CA VAL A 279 -5.75 10.20 0.89
C VAL A 279 -6.05 9.99 -0.59
N ILE A 280 -5.04 9.54 -1.34
CA ILE A 280 -5.09 9.32 -2.78
C ILE A 280 -4.60 7.92 -3.09
N ARG A 281 -5.32 7.23 -3.97
CA ARG A 281 -5.05 5.85 -4.36
C ARG A 281 -5.23 5.70 -5.85
N VAL A 282 -4.39 4.93 -6.51
CA VAL A 282 -4.47 4.63 -7.93
C VAL A 282 -4.22 3.14 -8.14
N VAL A 283 -4.89 2.56 -9.14
CA VAL A 283 -4.55 1.23 -9.65
C VAL A 283 -3.78 1.43 -10.93
N LYS A 284 -2.60 0.82 -11.02
CA LYS A 284 -1.69 0.99 -12.15
C LYS A 284 -2.35 0.42 -13.41
N THR A 285 -2.35 1.18 -14.50
CA THR A 285 -2.68 0.62 -15.80
C THR A 285 -1.51 -0.24 -16.29
N LYS A 286 -1.71 -1.15 -17.24
CA LYS A 286 -0.67 -2.09 -17.71
C LYS A 286 0.70 -1.44 -18.04
N ARG A 287 0.71 -0.16 -18.46
CA ARG A 287 1.92 0.63 -18.77
C ARG A 287 1.98 1.99 -18.04
N GLY A 288 1.07 2.25 -17.11
CA GLY A 288 1.08 3.50 -16.35
C GLY A 288 2.19 3.48 -15.32
N TYR A 289 2.78 4.63 -15.02
CA TYR A 289 3.75 4.78 -13.95
C TYR A 289 3.05 5.29 -12.68
N VAL A 290 3.29 4.68 -11.51
CA VAL A 290 2.48 4.95 -10.31
C VAL A 290 2.63 6.41 -9.87
N ALA A 291 3.85 6.96 -9.91
CA ALA A 291 4.06 8.34 -9.51
C ALA A 291 3.32 9.32 -10.43
N ASP A 292 3.36 9.12 -11.76
CA ASP A 292 2.64 9.97 -12.72
C ASP A 292 1.12 9.94 -12.47
N MET A 293 0.58 8.75 -12.22
CA MET A 293 -0.85 8.60 -11.93
C MET A 293 -1.23 9.28 -10.61
N LEU A 294 -0.38 9.17 -9.58
CA LEU A 294 -0.54 9.83 -8.29
C LEU A 294 -0.54 11.35 -8.44
N VAL A 295 0.47 11.94 -9.08
CA VAL A 295 0.57 13.40 -9.23
C VAL A 295 -0.57 13.97 -10.06
N GLN A 296 -0.99 13.27 -11.12
CA GLN A 296 -2.15 13.67 -11.91
C GLN A 296 -3.44 13.63 -11.08
N LYS A 297 -3.62 12.63 -10.20
CA LYS A 297 -4.78 12.55 -9.30
C LYS A 297 -4.73 13.62 -8.22
N ILE A 298 -3.57 13.89 -7.62
CA ILE A 298 -3.35 14.99 -6.68
C ILE A 298 -3.72 16.33 -7.31
N ARG A 299 -3.13 16.67 -8.45
CA ARG A 299 -3.37 17.96 -9.13
C ARG A 299 -4.84 18.16 -9.44
N ARG A 300 -5.51 17.13 -9.95
CA ARG A 300 -6.97 17.16 -10.14
C ARG A 300 -7.69 17.42 -8.82
N MET A 301 -7.46 16.62 -7.78
CA MET A 301 -8.16 16.79 -6.51
C MET A 301 -7.94 18.16 -5.86
N LEU A 302 -6.71 18.69 -5.91
CA LEU A 302 -6.41 20.02 -5.41
C LEU A 302 -7.10 21.12 -6.24
N ALA A 303 -7.12 20.99 -7.57
CA ALA A 303 -7.83 21.93 -8.45
C ALA A 303 -9.35 21.91 -8.18
N TRP A 304 -9.97 20.73 -8.10
CA TRP A 304 -11.39 20.58 -7.77
C TRP A 304 -11.73 21.18 -6.40
N ARG A 305 -10.88 20.97 -5.39
CA ARG A 305 -11.07 21.56 -4.06
C ARG A 305 -10.83 23.06 -4.01
N SER A 306 -10.00 23.60 -4.91
CA SER A 306 -9.82 25.05 -5.05
C SER A 306 -11.03 25.74 -5.73
N LEU A 307 -11.77 25.01 -6.55
CA LEU A 307 -12.97 25.48 -7.26
C LEU A 307 -14.26 25.26 -6.46
N GLY A 308 -14.29 24.28 -5.56
CA GLY A 308 -15.46 23.91 -4.76
C GLY A 308 -15.71 24.82 -3.54
N CYS A 309 -16.99 25.17 -3.35
CA CYS A 309 -17.58 26.03 -2.32
C CYS A 309 -16.79 26.16 -0.99
N GLY A 310 -16.12 27.31 -0.80
CA GLY A 310 -15.86 27.93 0.52
C GLY A 310 -14.73 27.37 1.40
N ARG A 311 -14.14 26.21 1.10
CA ARG A 311 -13.06 25.64 1.94
C ARG A 311 -11.69 25.84 1.33
N ARG A 312 -11.07 26.99 1.61
CA ARG A 312 -9.68 27.25 1.20
C ARG A 312 -8.73 26.30 1.93
N LEU A 313 -8.08 25.41 1.18
CA LEU A 313 -6.99 24.58 1.69
C LEU A 313 -5.78 25.46 1.99
N ARG A 314 -5.08 25.14 3.08
CA ARG A 314 -3.86 25.82 3.52
C ARG A 314 -2.71 24.84 3.65
N ALA A 315 -1.52 25.30 3.30
CA ALA A 315 -0.29 24.57 3.55
C ALA A 315 0.01 24.51 5.06
N LEU A 316 0.42 23.35 5.57
CA LEU A 316 0.89 23.22 6.96
C LEU A 316 2.38 23.55 7.10
N PRO A 317 2.86 23.97 8.28
CA PRO A 317 4.29 24.28 8.51
C PRO A 317 5.23 23.10 8.24
N VAL A 318 4.76 21.88 8.44
CA VAL A 318 5.46 20.64 8.12
C VAL A 318 4.77 19.96 6.95
N VAL A 319 5.55 19.44 6.02
CA VAL A 319 5.09 18.59 4.93
C VAL A 319 5.33 17.15 5.32
N LEU A 320 4.24 16.43 5.58
CA LEU A 320 4.23 14.99 5.78
C LEU A 320 3.57 14.35 4.56
N ILE A 321 4.29 13.45 3.90
CA ILE A 321 3.73 12.59 2.84
C ILE A 321 4.07 11.16 3.17
N GLN A 322 3.05 10.34 3.34
CA GLN A 322 3.15 8.91 3.62
C GLN A 322 2.57 8.13 2.44
N GLY A 323 3.35 7.25 1.82
CA GLY A 323 2.93 6.51 0.64
C GLY A 323 3.31 5.04 0.65
N HIS A 324 2.75 4.33 -0.32
CA HIS A 324 2.98 2.92 -0.50
C HIS A 324 2.72 2.49 -1.94
N THR A 325 3.61 1.68 -2.50
CA THR A 325 3.37 0.90 -3.73
C THR A 325 2.94 -0.50 -3.34
N ARG A 326 1.79 -0.93 -3.85
CA ARG A 326 1.14 -2.19 -3.49
C ARG A 326 1.23 -3.19 -4.64
N PHE A 327 1.64 -4.40 -4.29
CA PHE A 327 1.38 -5.66 -4.99
C PHE A 327 0.33 -6.44 -4.19
N GLY A 328 -0.85 -6.70 -4.77
CA GLY A 328 -1.95 -7.30 -4.04
C GLY A 328 -1.75 -8.80 -3.83
N THR A 329 -1.47 -9.24 -2.60
CA THR A 329 -1.41 -10.66 -2.20
C THR A 329 -2.75 -11.14 -1.64
N SER A 330 -3.35 -10.36 -0.73
CA SER A 330 -4.59 -10.70 -0.02
C SER A 330 -5.87 -10.31 -0.75
N SER A 331 -5.79 -9.46 -1.80
CA SER A 331 -6.93 -9.07 -2.61
C SER A 331 -6.51 -8.51 -3.96
N ALA A 332 -7.41 -8.64 -4.95
CA ALA A 332 -7.20 -8.09 -6.29
C ALA A 332 -6.90 -6.57 -6.23
N PRO A 333 -6.06 -6.03 -7.12
CA PRO A 333 -5.78 -4.60 -7.19
C PRO A 333 -7.07 -3.79 -7.40
N ALA A 334 -7.41 -2.95 -6.43
CA ALA A 334 -8.54 -2.03 -6.48
C ALA A 334 -8.25 -0.82 -5.61
N GLU A 335 -8.72 0.38 -5.98
CA GLU A 335 -8.44 1.60 -5.20
C GLU A 335 -8.85 1.48 -3.72
N LYS A 336 -9.93 0.73 -3.42
CA LYS A 336 -10.35 0.49 -2.04
C LYS A 336 -9.40 -0.42 -1.25
N GLU A 337 -8.71 -1.32 -1.95
CA GLU A 337 -7.74 -2.28 -1.40
C GLU A 337 -6.31 -1.71 -1.38
N THR A 338 -6.11 -0.53 -1.96
CA THR A 338 -4.80 0.14 -2.01
C THR A 338 -4.55 0.98 -0.75
N HIS A 339 -3.32 0.99 -0.27
CA HIS A 339 -2.87 1.85 0.82
C HIS A 339 -2.83 3.34 0.39
N PRO A 340 -2.78 4.30 1.33
CA PRO A 340 -2.92 4.13 2.77
C PRO A 340 -4.35 3.77 3.18
N HIS A 341 -4.52 2.92 4.19
CA HIS A 341 -5.82 2.54 4.72
C HIS A 341 -6.26 3.42 5.89
N ARG A 342 -7.58 3.53 6.04
CA ARG A 342 -8.30 4.18 7.13
C ARG A 342 -9.53 3.34 7.46
N TRP A 343 -9.94 3.28 8.72
CA TRP A 343 -11.18 2.59 9.09
C TRP A 343 -12.33 3.56 9.23
N LEU A 344 -12.28 4.45 10.22
CA LEU A 344 -13.32 5.47 10.43
C LEU A 344 -13.24 6.61 9.40
N GLY A 345 -12.05 6.82 8.83
CA GLY A 345 -11.78 7.98 7.98
C GLY A 345 -11.81 9.30 8.77
N ASP A 346 -12.02 10.41 8.05
CA ASP A 346 -12.08 11.74 8.66
C ASP A 346 -13.37 11.88 9.49
N HIS A 347 -13.23 12.03 10.80
CA HIS A 347 -14.35 12.23 11.72
C HIS A 347 -14.03 13.32 12.75
N MET A 348 -15.05 14.02 13.24
CA MET A 348 -14.86 15.04 14.26
C MET A 348 -14.84 14.40 15.65
N ASP A 349 -13.87 14.76 16.47
CA ASP A 349 -13.77 14.34 17.88
C ASP A 349 -13.35 15.52 18.76
N THR A 350 -13.61 15.44 20.06
CA THR A 350 -13.07 16.38 21.04
C THR A 350 -11.72 15.86 21.50
N VAL A 351 -10.68 16.61 21.18
CA VAL A 351 -9.30 16.27 21.55
C VAL A 351 -8.82 17.28 22.58
N TRP A 352 -8.52 16.80 23.78
CA TRP A 352 -7.84 17.57 24.80
C TRP A 352 -6.37 17.68 24.44
N LYS A 353 -5.89 18.92 24.31
CA LYS A 353 -4.51 19.23 23.95
C LYS A 353 -3.89 20.09 25.02
N ARG A 354 -2.58 19.99 25.13
CA ARG A 354 -1.75 20.90 25.90
C ARG A 354 -0.61 21.37 25.05
N GLU A 355 -0.64 22.64 24.68
CA GLU A 355 0.47 23.29 24.00
C GLU A 355 1.50 23.74 25.05
N PRO A 356 2.80 23.81 24.71
CA PRO A 356 3.81 24.33 25.63
C PRO A 356 3.41 25.70 26.19
N GLY A 357 3.42 25.83 27.51
CA GLY A 357 3.05 27.06 28.21
C GLY A 357 1.55 27.38 28.25
N GLN A 358 0.68 26.53 27.70
CA GLN A 358 -0.77 26.68 27.77
C GLN A 358 -1.39 25.60 28.67
N PRO A 359 -2.54 25.89 29.32
CA PRO A 359 -3.30 24.88 30.02
C PRO A 359 -3.91 23.86 29.05
N TRP A 360 -4.34 22.73 29.60
CA TRP A 360 -5.17 21.78 28.86
C TRP A 360 -6.43 22.46 28.35
N HIS A 361 -6.77 22.22 27.09
CA HIS A 361 -8.00 22.73 26.51
C HIS A 361 -8.62 21.73 25.53
N PRO A 362 -9.95 21.63 25.49
CA PRO A 362 -10.65 20.79 24.52
C PRO A 362 -10.69 21.48 23.16
N SER A 363 -10.40 20.74 22.10
CA SER A 363 -10.46 21.23 20.72
C SER A 363 -11.20 20.24 19.83
N ARG A 364 -12.28 20.71 19.17
CA ARG A 364 -13.05 19.89 18.24
C ARG A 364 -12.30 19.77 16.90
N THR A 365 -11.54 18.70 16.75
CA THR A 365 -10.59 18.48 15.65
C THR A 365 -11.07 17.33 14.74
N SER A 366 -10.70 17.37 13.46
CA SER A 366 -10.88 16.23 12.55
C SER A 366 -9.77 15.21 12.83
N VAL A 367 -10.16 14.00 13.20
CA VAL A 367 -9.27 12.87 13.48
C VAL A 367 -9.32 11.90 12.32
N CYS A 368 -8.16 11.51 11.83
CA CYS A 368 -7.99 10.51 10.79
C CYS A 368 -6.65 9.81 11.05
N VAL A 369 -6.72 8.52 11.37
CA VAL A 369 -5.53 7.66 11.47
C VAL A 369 -5.34 6.97 10.13
N THR A 370 -4.13 7.06 9.58
CA THR A 370 -3.80 6.40 8.31
C THR A 370 -2.59 5.50 8.45
N ILE A 371 -2.64 4.38 7.75
CA ILE A 371 -1.55 3.39 7.76
C ILE A 371 -1.14 2.95 6.37
N THR A 372 0.14 2.64 6.23
CA THR A 372 0.69 1.85 5.13
C THR A 372 1.35 0.62 5.74
N HIS A 373 1.31 -0.50 5.02
CA HIS A 373 1.77 -1.78 5.54
C HIS A 373 2.36 -2.62 4.41
N ASN A 374 3.54 -3.14 4.65
CA ASN A 374 4.20 -4.18 3.87
C ASN A 374 4.32 -5.43 4.75
N GLY A 375 4.12 -6.61 4.17
CA GLY A 375 4.02 -7.89 4.89
C GLY A 375 2.60 -8.41 4.94
N ASP A 376 2.37 -9.35 5.86
CA ASP A 376 1.10 -10.06 6.04
C ASP A 376 0.65 -9.93 7.50
N PHE A 377 -0.63 -9.61 7.69
CA PHE A 377 -1.26 -9.56 9.01
C PHE A 377 -2.28 -10.69 9.18
N ASP A 378 -1.92 -11.68 10.00
CA ASP A 378 -2.65 -12.94 10.12
C ASP A 378 -3.79 -12.87 11.16
N GLY A 379 -3.55 -12.17 12.26
CA GLY A 379 -4.52 -12.04 13.34
C GLY A 379 -4.03 -11.19 14.52
N TRP A 380 -4.94 -10.98 15.48
CA TRP A 380 -4.67 -10.17 16.65
C TRP A 380 -5.19 -10.81 17.94
N LEU A 381 -4.38 -10.81 18.99
CA LEU A 381 -4.68 -11.42 20.28
C LEU A 381 -5.72 -10.60 21.06
N ILE A 382 -6.90 -11.17 21.25
CA ILE A 382 -8.00 -10.63 22.05
C ILE A 382 -8.41 -11.69 23.09
N HIS A 383 -8.31 -11.36 24.38
CA HIS A 383 -8.63 -12.27 25.50
C HIS A 383 -7.99 -13.66 25.35
N ASP A 384 -6.67 -13.69 25.17
CA ASP A 384 -5.83 -14.90 25.05
C ASP A 384 -6.08 -15.76 23.79
N LYS A 385 -6.94 -15.30 22.88
CA LYS A 385 -7.18 -15.95 21.59
C LYS A 385 -6.78 -15.04 20.43
N VAL A 386 -6.01 -15.58 19.51
CA VAL A 386 -5.73 -14.90 18.24
C VAL A 386 -7.00 -14.91 17.41
N VAL A 387 -7.48 -13.72 17.06
CA VAL A 387 -8.63 -13.55 16.18
C VAL A 387 -8.10 -13.33 14.76
N PRO A 388 -8.36 -14.25 13.82
CA PRO A 388 -7.89 -14.13 12.45
C PRO A 388 -8.47 -12.90 11.76
N THR A 389 -7.72 -12.34 10.81
CA THR A 389 -8.06 -11.10 10.09
C THR A 389 -9.46 -11.10 9.48
N GLY A 390 -9.95 -12.26 9.01
CA GLY A 390 -11.32 -12.40 8.49
C GLY A 390 -12.40 -12.12 9.55
N MET A 391 -12.24 -12.65 10.76
CA MET A 391 -13.17 -12.40 11.88
C MET A 391 -12.93 -11.04 12.53
N LEU A 392 -11.69 -10.56 12.51
CA LEU A 392 -11.33 -9.27 13.09
C LEU A 392 -12.06 -8.10 12.43
N GLY A 393 -12.27 -8.14 11.10
CA GLY A 393 -13.06 -7.14 10.39
C GLY A 393 -14.51 -7.06 10.86
N GLU A 394 -15.13 -8.21 11.11
CA GLU A 394 -16.49 -8.32 11.62
C GLU A 394 -16.60 -7.84 13.07
N TRP A 395 -15.59 -8.12 13.88
CA TRP A 395 -15.48 -7.65 15.26
C TRP A 395 -15.34 -6.13 15.33
N LEU A 396 -14.41 -5.54 14.55
CA LEU A 396 -14.21 -4.09 14.48
C LEU A 396 -15.45 -3.36 13.97
N SER A 397 -16.14 -3.93 12.98
CA SER A 397 -17.36 -3.34 12.41
C SER A 397 -18.46 -3.18 13.46
N ARG A 398 -18.58 -4.15 14.37
CA ARG A 398 -19.53 -4.11 15.49
C ARG A 398 -19.12 -3.10 16.54
N LEU A 399 -17.84 -3.16 16.96
CA LEU A 399 -17.30 -2.25 17.96
C LEU A 399 -17.44 -0.77 17.56
N PHE A 400 -17.21 -0.45 16.28
CA PHE A 400 -17.33 0.92 15.78
C PHE A 400 -18.73 1.27 15.26
N HIS A 401 -19.62 0.30 15.11
CA HIS A 401 -20.86 0.44 14.33
C HIS A 401 -20.60 1.00 12.91
N HIS A 402 -19.46 0.62 12.34
CA HIS A 402 -18.97 1.12 11.06
C HIS A 402 -18.19 0.02 10.33
N GLY A 403 -18.73 -0.47 9.22
CA GLY A 403 -18.07 -1.48 8.39
C GLY A 403 -16.96 -0.88 7.51
N ASN A 404 -16.05 -1.73 7.02
CA ASN A 404 -15.04 -1.33 6.06
C ASN A 404 -15.25 -2.07 4.73
N ALA A 405 -15.35 -1.34 3.62
CA ALA A 405 -15.58 -1.92 2.30
C ALA A 405 -14.36 -2.68 1.74
N ALA A 406 -13.17 -2.47 2.32
CA ALA A 406 -11.93 -3.12 1.93
C ALA A 406 -11.76 -4.46 2.66
N LYS A 407 -11.44 -5.50 1.88
CA LYS A 407 -11.36 -6.89 2.37
C LYS A 407 -9.97 -7.28 2.84
N GLY A 408 -8.92 -6.62 2.37
CA GLY A 408 -7.55 -6.86 2.79
C GLY A 408 -7.35 -6.80 4.31
N ASP A 409 -6.18 -7.22 4.74
CA ASP A 409 -5.73 -7.27 6.13
C ASP A 409 -5.43 -5.88 6.72
N SER A 410 -4.82 -5.03 5.91
CA SER A 410 -4.37 -3.69 6.25
C SER A 410 -5.52 -2.76 6.67
N PRO A 411 -6.73 -2.80 6.08
CA PRO A 411 -7.91 -2.16 6.66
C PRO A 411 -8.13 -2.49 8.14
N LYS A 412 -7.98 -3.75 8.57
CA LYS A 412 -8.22 -4.16 9.96
C LYS A 412 -7.15 -3.61 10.90
N MET A 413 -5.90 -3.53 10.44
CA MET A 413 -4.85 -2.80 11.17
C MET A 413 -5.23 -1.32 11.35
N ALA A 414 -5.81 -0.68 10.33
CA ALA A 414 -6.29 0.70 10.45
C ALA A 414 -7.40 0.83 11.51
N GLY A 415 -8.32 -0.14 11.58
CA GLY A 415 -9.37 -0.18 12.60
C GLY A 415 -8.82 -0.42 14.01
N LEU A 416 -7.81 -1.27 14.16
CA LEU A 416 -7.10 -1.43 15.43
C LEU A 416 -6.37 -0.15 15.83
N MET A 417 -5.79 0.60 14.89
CA MET A 417 -5.18 1.90 15.20
C MET A 417 -6.22 2.95 15.61
N ASP A 418 -7.39 2.98 14.97
CA ASP A 418 -8.51 3.84 15.39
C ASP A 418 -9.02 3.48 16.81
N LEU A 419 -8.86 2.22 17.24
CA LEU A 419 -9.17 1.76 18.60
C LEU A 419 -8.05 2.12 19.60
N LEU A 420 -6.80 2.00 19.20
CA LEU A 420 -5.64 2.13 20.09
C LEU A 420 -5.19 3.57 20.29
N VAL A 421 -5.33 4.45 19.29
CA VAL A 421 -4.92 5.86 19.35
C VAL A 421 -5.93 6.67 20.17
N CYS A 422 -5.63 6.82 21.47
CA CYS A 422 -6.55 7.37 22.45
C CYS A 422 -6.10 8.69 23.08
N GLN A 423 -4.82 9.08 22.96
CA GLN A 423 -4.29 10.23 23.70
C GLN A 423 -5.13 11.50 23.48
N GLY A 424 -5.62 12.08 24.58
CA GLY A 424 -6.47 13.28 24.58
C GLY A 424 -7.93 13.04 24.15
N ARG A 425 -8.37 11.80 23.92
CA ARG A 425 -9.70 11.47 23.36
C ARG A 425 -10.50 10.57 24.30
N TRP A 426 -11.43 11.15 25.06
CA TRP A 426 -12.24 10.38 26.02
C TRP A 426 -13.11 9.31 25.34
N SER A 427 -13.75 9.62 24.22
CA SER A 427 -14.58 8.66 23.47
C SER A 427 -13.80 7.42 23.01
N ALA A 428 -12.56 7.60 22.54
CA ALA A 428 -11.69 6.49 22.14
C ALA A 428 -11.18 5.72 23.37
N SER A 429 -10.80 6.44 24.43
CA SER A 429 -10.26 5.87 25.66
C SER A 429 -11.27 4.97 26.39
N VAL A 430 -12.51 5.43 26.49
CA VAL A 430 -13.63 4.68 27.06
C VAL A 430 -13.92 3.41 26.23
N ARG A 431 -13.91 3.52 24.90
CA ARG A 431 -14.09 2.36 24.01
C ARG A 431 -12.98 1.32 24.20
N LEU A 432 -11.73 1.76 24.29
CA LEU A 432 -10.60 0.86 24.54
C LEU A 432 -10.66 0.23 25.93
N ALA A 433 -11.05 0.98 26.96
CA ALA A 433 -11.25 0.45 28.31
C ALA A 433 -12.36 -0.61 28.35
N PHE A 434 -13.46 -0.39 27.65
CA PHE A 434 -14.52 -1.38 27.47
C PHE A 434 -13.97 -2.68 26.88
N VAL A 435 -13.21 -2.61 25.78
CA VAL A 435 -12.59 -3.80 25.16
C VAL A 435 -11.60 -4.50 26.10
N LYS A 436 -10.84 -3.75 26.90
CA LYS A 436 -9.79 -4.32 27.76
C LYS A 436 -10.31 -4.93 29.06
N VAL A 437 -11.43 -4.42 29.59
CA VAL A 437 -11.88 -4.72 30.95
C VAL A 437 -13.27 -5.34 31.00
N VAL A 438 -14.20 -4.84 30.19
CA VAL A 438 -15.62 -5.20 30.26
C VAL A 438 -15.93 -6.35 29.32
N LEU A 439 -15.42 -6.28 28.09
CA LEU A 439 -15.50 -7.39 27.15
C LEU A 439 -14.69 -8.57 27.71
N LYS A 440 -15.30 -9.74 27.79
CA LYS A 440 -14.72 -11.01 28.27
C LYS A 440 -14.41 -11.95 27.10
N HIS A 441 -15.16 -11.84 25.99
CA HIS A 441 -14.99 -12.67 24.80
C HIS A 441 -15.39 -11.92 23.52
N VAL A 442 -14.76 -12.24 22.38
CA VAL A 442 -15.01 -11.53 21.10
C VAL A 442 -16.42 -11.69 20.56
N GLU A 443 -17.07 -12.83 20.82
CA GLU A 443 -18.43 -13.13 20.35
C GLU A 443 -19.52 -12.44 21.19
N GLN A 444 -19.18 -11.82 22.33
CA GLN A 444 -20.16 -11.05 23.09
C GLN A 444 -20.72 -9.88 22.26
N LEU A 445 -19.92 -9.29 21.36
CA LEU A 445 -20.40 -8.23 20.47
C LEU A 445 -21.46 -8.71 19.47
N SER A 446 -21.57 -10.02 19.28
CA SER A 446 -22.54 -10.69 18.41
C SER A 446 -23.55 -11.54 19.18
N ALA A 447 -23.86 -11.18 20.42
CA ALA A 447 -24.80 -11.92 21.28
C ALA A 447 -24.43 -13.40 21.38
N TRP A 448 -23.13 -13.69 21.50
CA TRP A 448 -22.54 -15.04 21.53
C TRP A 448 -22.72 -15.86 20.26
N MET A 449 -23.16 -15.25 19.15
CA MET A 449 -23.13 -15.89 17.83
C MET A 449 -21.73 -15.78 17.24
N ARG A 450 -21.38 -16.73 16.36
CA ARG A 450 -20.13 -16.67 15.57
C ARG A 450 -20.03 -15.33 14.83
N LEU A 451 -18.85 -14.71 14.86
CA LEU A 451 -18.57 -13.46 14.15
C LEU A 451 -18.53 -13.69 12.64
N GLN A 452 -19.62 -13.32 11.96
CA GLN A 452 -19.77 -13.39 10.51
C GLN A 452 -20.70 -12.26 10.02
N PRO A 453 -20.70 -11.95 8.72
CA PRO A 453 -21.66 -10.99 8.16
C PRO A 453 -23.10 -11.38 8.54
N GLY A 454 -23.87 -10.42 9.05
CA GLY A 454 -25.27 -10.62 9.44
C GLY A 454 -25.52 -11.05 10.89
N SER A 455 -24.50 -11.50 11.65
CA SER A 455 -24.68 -11.71 13.10
C SER A 455 -25.08 -10.39 13.79
N PRO A 456 -25.86 -10.42 14.88
CA PRO A 456 -26.32 -9.20 15.53
C PRO A 456 -25.15 -8.33 15.99
N ASN A 457 -25.41 -7.05 16.20
CA ASN A 457 -24.47 -6.13 16.82
C ASN A 457 -25.06 -5.64 18.14
N VAL A 458 -24.61 -6.22 19.25
CA VAL A 458 -25.02 -5.81 20.60
C VAL A 458 -24.00 -4.92 21.29
N ALA A 459 -22.92 -4.53 20.59
CA ALA A 459 -21.94 -3.60 21.13
C ALA A 459 -22.62 -2.27 21.52
N PRO A 460 -22.19 -1.60 22.61
CA PRO A 460 -22.70 -0.28 22.96
C PRO A 460 -22.64 0.68 21.76
N LYS A 461 -23.70 1.47 21.55
CA LYS A 461 -23.79 2.39 20.42
C LYS A 461 -22.75 3.51 20.55
N PRO A 462 -22.32 4.16 19.45
CA PRO A 462 -21.40 5.29 19.52
C PRO A 462 -21.90 6.42 20.45
N SER A 463 -23.21 6.64 20.51
CA SER A 463 -23.85 7.60 21.43
C SER A 463 -23.69 7.21 22.91
N THR A 464 -23.70 5.91 23.22
CA THR A 464 -23.50 5.37 24.57
C THR A 464 -22.05 5.61 25.01
N PHE A 465 -21.07 5.26 24.17
CA PHE A 465 -19.66 5.57 24.45
C PHE A 465 -19.41 7.07 24.63
N ALA A 466 -20.02 7.91 23.78
CA ALA A 466 -19.93 9.36 23.93
C ALA A 466 -20.57 9.87 25.23
N ALA A 467 -21.65 9.22 25.71
CA ALA A 467 -22.30 9.57 26.96
C ALA A 467 -21.45 9.20 28.18
N TRP A 468 -20.84 8.02 28.18
CA TRP A 468 -19.84 7.66 29.19
C TRP A 468 -18.64 8.60 29.16
N ALA A 469 -18.13 8.94 27.97
CA ALA A 469 -17.00 9.87 27.81
C ALA A 469 -17.27 11.26 28.40
N ARG A 470 -18.52 11.76 28.39
CA ARG A 470 -18.89 13.05 29.02
C ARG A 470 -18.62 13.06 30.52
N VAL A 471 -18.75 11.92 31.20
CA VAL A 471 -18.45 11.82 32.65
C VAL A 471 -16.97 12.07 32.90
N PHE A 472 -16.10 11.42 32.12
CA PHE A 472 -14.65 11.62 32.20
C PHE A 472 -14.26 13.04 31.82
N GLU A 473 -14.84 13.57 30.75
CA GLU A 473 -14.60 14.94 30.30
C GLU A 473 -14.99 15.98 31.36
N HIS A 474 -16.14 15.80 32.01
CA HIS A 474 -16.62 16.68 33.07
C HIS A 474 -15.68 16.67 34.29
N ALA A 475 -15.28 15.48 34.76
CA ALA A 475 -14.34 15.36 35.86
C ALA A 475 -12.96 15.96 35.52
N PHE A 476 -12.46 15.71 34.30
CA PHE A 476 -11.17 16.23 33.87
C PHE A 476 -11.20 17.77 33.71
N ALA A 477 -12.26 18.32 33.15
CA ALA A 477 -12.45 19.77 33.02
C ALA A 477 -12.47 20.47 34.38
N PHE A 478 -13.04 19.84 35.41
CA PHE A 478 -12.99 20.34 36.79
C PHE A 478 -11.54 20.42 37.30
N HIS A 479 -10.77 19.35 37.16
CA HIS A 479 -9.35 19.31 37.57
C HIS A 479 -8.48 20.31 36.83
N VAL A 480 -8.67 20.47 35.51
CA VAL A 480 -7.95 21.46 34.70
C VAL A 480 -8.28 22.89 35.12
N LYS A 481 -9.52 23.15 35.56
CA LYS A 481 -9.92 24.48 36.06
C LYS A 481 -9.26 24.81 37.39
N GLU A 482 -9.18 23.83 38.30
CA GLU A 482 -8.52 23.99 39.61
C GLU A 482 -6.99 24.08 39.48
N ASN A 483 -6.40 23.32 38.55
CA ASN A 483 -4.97 23.34 38.27
C ASN A 483 -4.69 23.49 36.75
N PRO A 484 -4.61 24.72 36.23
CA PRO A 484 -4.33 24.96 34.80
C PRO A 484 -2.98 24.39 34.33
N ASN A 485 -2.00 24.25 35.23
CA ASN A 485 -0.66 23.74 34.94
C ASN A 485 -0.53 22.23 35.22
N LEU A 486 -1.66 21.51 35.25
CA LEU A 486 -1.72 20.10 35.54
C LEU A 486 -0.80 19.25 34.66
N GLU A 487 0.12 18.53 35.31
CA GLU A 487 0.93 17.46 34.75
C GLU A 487 0.33 16.10 35.11
N PRO A 488 -0.16 15.30 34.16
CA PRO A 488 -0.69 13.98 34.49
C PRO A 488 0.44 13.00 34.83
N ASP A 489 0.57 12.71 36.12
CA ASP A 489 1.35 11.59 36.65
C ASP A 489 0.44 10.43 37.11
N ALA A 490 1.05 9.37 37.63
CA ALA A 490 0.29 8.20 38.09
C ALA A 490 -0.64 8.53 39.28
N GLY A 491 -0.27 9.49 40.13
CA GLY A 491 -1.07 9.93 41.27
C GLY A 491 -2.32 10.68 40.81
N PHE A 492 -2.14 11.64 39.90
CA PHE A 492 -3.24 12.39 39.30
C PHE A 492 -4.20 11.49 38.52
N ILE A 493 -3.69 10.51 37.75
CA ILE A 493 -4.54 9.55 37.04
C ILE A 493 -5.45 8.79 38.02
N LEU A 494 -4.93 8.41 39.19
CA LEU A 494 -5.72 7.76 40.23
C LEU A 494 -6.74 8.72 40.85
N GLU A 495 -6.35 9.96 41.13
CA GLU A 495 -7.25 11.00 41.65
C GLU A 495 -8.43 11.27 40.68
N LEU A 496 -8.13 11.48 39.39
CA LEU A 496 -9.14 11.64 38.35
C LEU A 496 -10.06 10.43 38.28
N ALA A 497 -9.50 9.21 38.36
CA ALA A 497 -10.30 7.99 38.37
C ALA A 497 -11.23 7.90 39.59
N LEU A 498 -10.82 8.39 40.76
CA LEU A 498 -11.69 8.48 41.94
C LEU A 498 -12.82 9.49 41.71
N SER A 499 -12.52 10.69 41.20
CA SER A 499 -13.56 11.69 40.89
C SER A 499 -14.58 11.16 39.88
N VAL A 500 -14.13 10.45 38.84
CA VAL A 500 -15.01 9.82 37.85
C VAL A 500 -15.87 8.73 38.49
N ARG A 501 -15.29 7.90 39.36
CA ARG A 501 -16.03 6.85 40.08
C ARG A 501 -17.14 7.44 40.94
N ASP A 502 -16.85 8.51 41.67
CA ASP A 502 -17.84 9.14 42.54
C ASP A 502 -19.04 9.67 41.73
N ILE A 503 -18.81 10.16 40.50
CA ILE A 503 -19.90 10.52 39.57
C ILE A 503 -20.70 9.28 39.12
N PHE A 504 -20.05 8.17 38.77
CA PHE A 504 -20.75 6.94 38.38
C PHE A 504 -21.56 6.31 39.52
N GLN A 505 -21.20 6.59 40.78
CA GLN A 505 -21.87 6.06 41.97
C GLN A 505 -23.04 6.93 42.46
N ASP A 506 -23.20 8.14 41.93
CA ASP A 506 -24.32 9.05 42.22
C ASP A 506 -25.32 9.02 41.04
N PRO A 507 -26.46 8.31 41.15
CA PRO A 507 -27.40 8.14 40.05
C PRO A 507 -28.01 9.45 39.56
N GLU A 508 -28.29 10.40 40.47
CA GLU A 508 -28.88 11.69 40.11
C GLU A 508 -27.88 12.55 39.34
N TYR A 509 -26.63 12.58 39.82
CA TYR A 509 -25.55 13.32 39.15
C TYR A 509 -25.18 12.66 37.82
N LEU A 510 -25.09 11.33 37.76
CA LEU A 510 -24.83 10.59 36.54
C LEU A 510 -25.90 10.86 35.48
N GLN A 511 -27.19 10.79 35.85
CA GLN A 511 -28.30 11.11 34.95
C GLN A 511 -28.20 12.53 34.40
N ARG A 512 -27.79 13.50 35.23
CA ARG A 512 -27.61 14.89 34.81
C ARG A 512 -26.48 15.08 33.78
N ILE A 513 -25.36 14.37 33.93
CA ILE A 513 -24.20 14.50 33.02
C ILE A 513 -24.39 13.67 31.74
N VAL A 514 -24.87 12.44 31.89
CA VAL A 514 -25.08 11.50 30.78
C VAL A 514 -26.29 11.92 29.97
N GLY A 515 -27.39 12.33 30.61
CA GLY A 515 -28.63 12.78 29.96
C GLY A 515 -29.30 11.72 29.09
N SER A 516 -28.95 10.43 29.27
CA SER A 516 -29.44 9.31 28.46
C SER A 516 -29.63 8.07 29.32
N GLU A 517 -30.88 7.72 29.59
CA GLU A 517 -31.26 6.52 30.36
C GLU A 517 -30.66 5.26 29.74
N LYS A 518 -30.74 5.12 28.40
CA LYS A 518 -30.13 4.00 27.66
C LYS A 518 -28.63 3.82 27.88
N ALA A 519 -27.90 4.89 28.14
CA ALA A 519 -26.47 4.79 28.41
C ALA A 519 -26.19 4.32 29.84
N ILE A 520 -27.11 4.57 30.78
CA ILE A 520 -27.05 4.07 32.15
C ILE A 520 -27.51 2.61 32.21
N GLU A 521 -28.62 2.27 31.53
CA GLU A 521 -29.07 0.87 31.33
C GLU A 521 -27.94 0.01 30.78
N ALA A 522 -27.18 0.52 29.79
CA ALA A 522 -26.03 -0.19 29.24
C ALA A 522 -24.90 -0.47 30.27
N LEU A 523 -24.79 0.28 31.37
CA LEU A 523 -23.84 -0.06 32.44
C LEU A 523 -24.29 -1.30 33.21
N GLU A 524 -25.59 -1.44 33.44
CA GLU A 524 -26.18 -2.62 34.08
C GLU A 524 -26.10 -3.85 33.17
N GLU A 525 -26.51 -3.71 31.90
CA GLU A 525 -26.50 -4.79 30.91
C GLU A 525 -25.11 -5.42 30.72
N TRP A 526 -24.05 -4.61 30.84
CA TRP A 526 -22.67 -5.06 30.69
C TRP A 526 -21.97 -5.37 32.03
N GLU A 527 -22.75 -5.53 33.11
CA GLU A 527 -22.26 -5.85 34.46
C GLU A 527 -21.18 -4.87 34.95
N MET A 528 -21.21 -3.62 34.47
CA MET A 528 -20.19 -2.62 34.79
C MET A 528 -20.41 -1.99 36.16
N LEU A 529 -21.60 -2.12 36.76
CA LEU A 529 -21.89 -1.63 38.11
C LEU A 529 -21.27 -2.49 39.23
N ASP A 530 -20.66 -3.64 38.90
CA ASP A 530 -19.75 -4.32 39.83
C ASP A 530 -18.60 -3.37 40.16
N GLY A 531 -18.47 -2.99 41.44
CA GLY A 531 -17.50 -2.00 41.90
C GLY A 531 -16.04 -2.32 41.50
N HIS A 532 -15.69 -3.59 41.34
CA HIS A 532 -14.35 -3.97 40.87
C HIS A 532 -14.18 -3.78 39.35
N VAL A 533 -15.18 -4.16 38.54
CA VAL A 533 -15.16 -3.96 37.08
C VAL A 533 -15.19 -2.47 36.75
N LEU A 534 -16.07 -1.70 37.41
CA LEU A 534 -16.18 -0.25 37.25
C LEU A 534 -14.84 0.44 37.51
N ARG A 535 -14.21 0.11 38.64
CA ARG A 535 -12.92 0.69 39.02
C ARG A 535 -11.84 0.42 37.98
N LYS A 536 -11.76 -0.82 37.46
CA LYS A 536 -10.80 -1.18 36.41
C LYS A 536 -11.09 -0.47 35.10
N PHE A 537 -12.36 -0.37 34.71
CA PHE A 537 -12.79 0.33 33.51
C PHE A 537 -12.39 1.82 33.57
N ILE A 538 -12.74 2.51 34.66
CA ILE A 538 -12.42 3.94 34.86
C ILE A 538 -10.91 4.17 34.87
N THR A 539 -10.18 3.37 35.65
CA THR A 539 -8.72 3.51 35.75
C THR A 539 -8.07 3.27 34.39
N THR A 540 -8.50 2.24 33.65
CA THR A 540 -7.98 1.94 32.32
C THR A 540 -8.29 3.07 31.32
N ALA A 541 -9.49 3.63 31.36
CA ALA A 541 -9.88 4.75 30.49
C ALA A 541 -9.04 6.00 30.76
N CYS A 542 -8.81 6.35 32.03
CA CYS A 542 -7.92 7.47 32.40
C CYS A 542 -6.48 7.20 31.96
N GLN A 543 -5.95 5.99 32.19
CA GLN A 543 -4.60 5.62 31.77
C GLN A 543 -4.41 5.77 30.25
N VAL A 544 -5.28 5.15 29.43
CA VAL A 544 -5.10 5.20 27.97
C VAL A 544 -5.41 6.58 27.39
N PHE A 545 -6.19 7.42 28.06
CA PHE A 545 -6.41 8.81 27.67
C PHE A 545 -5.12 9.63 27.71
N PHE A 546 -4.25 9.38 28.67
CA PHE A 546 -2.93 10.01 28.70
C PHE A 546 -1.96 9.22 27.84
N GLU A 547 -1.78 7.92 28.14
CA GLU A 547 -0.63 7.12 27.74
C GLU A 547 -0.61 6.60 26.30
N ASN A 548 -1.77 6.48 25.64
CA ASN A 548 -1.87 5.86 24.31
C ASN A 548 -1.70 6.89 23.18
N ASP A 549 -0.51 7.49 23.13
CA ASP A 549 -0.03 8.26 21.98
C ASP A 549 0.21 7.37 20.75
N LEU A 550 0.61 7.97 19.62
CA LEU A 550 0.79 7.24 18.36
C LEU A 550 1.80 6.08 18.49
N LEU A 551 2.97 6.32 19.09
CA LEU A 551 4.00 5.30 19.28
C LEU A 551 3.55 4.18 20.23
N SER A 552 2.94 4.53 21.36
CA SER A 552 2.44 3.57 22.35
C SER A 552 1.30 2.72 21.78
N SER A 553 0.49 3.30 20.89
CA SER A 553 -0.57 2.59 20.16
C SER A 553 0.02 1.57 19.20
N VAL A 554 1.04 1.94 18.41
CA VAL A 554 1.76 1.02 17.53
C VAL A 554 2.42 -0.11 18.34
N CYS A 555 3.11 0.21 19.43
CA CYS A 555 3.71 -0.82 20.28
C CYS A 555 2.64 -1.75 20.89
N SER A 556 1.49 -1.21 21.27
CA SER A 556 0.38 -2.01 21.81
C SER A 556 -0.25 -2.92 20.76
N PHE A 557 -0.30 -2.49 19.49
CA PHE A 557 -0.69 -3.34 18.37
C PHE A 557 0.28 -4.51 18.22
N PHE A 558 1.59 -4.23 18.12
CA PHE A 558 2.62 -5.25 17.86
C PHE A 558 2.76 -6.31 18.95
N ARG A 559 2.51 -5.96 20.22
CA ARG A 559 2.49 -6.94 21.32
C ARG A 559 1.44 -8.05 21.16
N ARG A 560 0.45 -7.83 20.30
CA ARG A 560 -0.71 -8.70 20.12
C ARG A 560 -0.89 -9.14 18.66
N ALA A 561 -0.10 -8.63 17.74
CA ALA A 561 -0.23 -8.91 16.31
C ALA A 561 0.61 -10.13 15.91
N GLU A 562 0.02 -11.00 15.07
CA GLU A 562 0.70 -12.09 14.40
C GLU A 562 0.87 -11.75 12.91
N GLY A 563 2.08 -11.99 12.40
CA GLY A 563 2.45 -11.68 11.01
C GLY A 563 3.83 -11.05 10.86
N THR A 564 4.08 -10.50 9.67
CA THR A 564 5.28 -9.73 9.32
C THR A 564 4.88 -8.32 8.92
N PHE A 565 5.68 -7.33 9.30
CA PHE A 565 5.22 -5.95 9.32
C PHE A 565 6.34 -4.97 8.97
N GLY A 566 6.09 -4.15 7.97
CA GLY A 566 6.75 -2.87 7.74
C GLY A 566 5.64 -1.84 7.70
N VAL A 567 5.51 -1.02 8.73
CA VAL A 567 4.34 -0.18 8.96
C VAL A 567 4.75 1.27 9.10
N SER A 568 4.00 2.15 8.45
CA SER A 568 3.99 3.58 8.77
C SER A 568 2.60 3.95 9.27
N VAL A 569 2.54 4.74 10.34
CA VAL A 569 1.29 5.22 10.94
C VAL A 569 1.37 6.74 11.12
N THR A 570 0.31 7.43 10.72
CA THR A 570 0.18 8.88 10.89
C THR A 570 -1.22 9.23 11.39
N CYS A 571 -1.37 10.39 12.03
CA CYS A 571 -2.65 10.87 12.54
C CYS A 571 -2.78 12.38 12.35
N SER A 572 -3.95 12.85 11.91
CA SER A 572 -4.21 14.29 11.72
C SER A 572 -4.15 15.13 12.99
N ILE A 573 -4.15 14.50 14.18
CA ILE A 573 -3.91 15.18 15.47
C ILE A 573 -2.47 15.68 15.57
N TRP A 574 -1.52 14.93 14.99
CA TRP A 574 -0.09 15.24 14.99
C TRP A 574 0.45 15.23 13.54
N PRO A 575 0.12 16.26 12.73
CA PRO A 575 0.47 16.29 11.31
C PRO A 575 1.98 16.40 11.02
N ASP A 576 2.77 16.62 12.07
CA ASP A 576 4.22 16.73 12.12
C ASP A 576 4.91 15.46 12.66
N LYS A 577 4.15 14.39 12.93
CA LYS A 577 4.65 13.12 13.45
C LYS A 577 4.32 11.94 12.55
N VAL A 578 5.27 11.00 12.47
CA VAL A 578 5.08 9.68 11.89
C VAL A 578 5.70 8.62 12.79
N VAL A 579 5.02 7.48 12.95
CA VAL A 579 5.60 6.29 13.56
C VAL A 579 5.91 5.29 12.47
N LEU A 580 7.15 4.80 12.48
CA LEU A 580 7.64 3.74 11.59
C LEU A 580 7.97 2.53 12.45
N ALA A 581 7.52 1.36 12.03
CA ALA A 581 7.77 0.11 12.74
C ALA A 581 8.12 -1.00 11.76
N ALA A 582 9.06 -1.86 12.16
CA ALA A 582 9.51 -2.99 11.36
C ALA A 582 9.58 -4.24 12.25
N LYS A 583 9.03 -5.36 11.78
CA LYS A 583 9.13 -6.70 12.36
C LYS A 583 9.00 -7.75 11.24
N GLY A 584 10.12 -8.28 10.76
CA GLY A 584 10.16 -9.22 9.64
C GLY A 584 9.99 -8.60 8.24
N GLN A 585 9.75 -7.29 8.14
CA GLN A 585 9.80 -6.55 6.88
C GLN A 585 10.58 -5.26 7.06
N PRO A 586 11.50 -4.92 6.14
CA PRO A 586 12.39 -3.79 6.32
C PRO A 586 11.70 -2.43 6.14
N VAL A 587 12.13 -1.48 6.95
CA VAL A 587 11.87 -0.04 6.80
C VAL A 587 13.14 0.69 7.20
N SER A 588 13.62 1.58 6.35
CA SER A 588 14.83 2.35 6.57
C SER A 588 14.55 3.84 6.45
N VAL A 589 15.31 4.66 7.16
CA VAL A 589 15.15 6.12 7.20
C VAL A 589 16.46 6.77 6.79
N ALA A 590 16.41 7.64 5.78
CA ALA A 590 17.48 8.56 5.45
C ALA A 590 17.25 9.92 6.10
N ILE A 591 18.32 10.46 6.67
CA ILE A 591 18.37 11.74 7.35
C ILE A 591 19.60 12.53 6.89
N ASP A 592 19.47 13.84 6.81
CA ASP A 592 20.61 14.74 6.66
C ASP A 592 20.66 15.67 7.87
N PRO A 593 21.74 15.68 8.67
CA PRO A 593 21.82 16.61 9.78
C PRO A 593 21.94 18.07 9.34
N ALA A 594 22.40 18.33 8.12
CA ALA A 594 22.51 19.67 7.54
C ALA A 594 21.22 20.14 6.86
N ARG A 595 20.32 19.22 6.49
CA ARG A 595 19.04 19.54 5.84
C ARG A 595 17.90 18.85 6.57
N PRO A 596 16.85 19.57 7.00
CA PRO A 596 15.81 18.98 7.84
C PRO A 596 14.83 18.09 7.08
N LEU A 597 15.31 16.95 6.61
CA LEU A 597 14.55 15.96 5.88
C LEU A 597 14.69 14.62 6.58
N ALA A 598 13.57 13.97 6.82
CA ALA A 598 13.52 12.53 6.97
C ALA A 598 12.82 11.95 5.75
N LEU A 599 13.50 11.03 5.05
CA LEU A 599 12.96 10.23 3.96
C LEU A 599 12.94 8.79 4.45
N TRP A 600 11.88 8.03 4.18
CA TRP A 600 11.86 6.60 4.50
C TRP A 600 11.41 5.78 3.32
N ALA A 601 11.87 4.53 3.27
CA ALA A 601 11.48 3.55 2.29
C ALA A 601 11.67 2.13 2.83
N SER A 602 10.85 1.18 2.36
CA SER A 602 11.11 -0.25 2.58
C SER A 602 12.24 -0.78 1.71
N GLU A 603 12.56 -0.10 0.60
CA GLU A 603 13.69 -0.40 -0.26
C GLU A 603 14.86 0.53 0.06
N THR A 604 15.96 -0.01 0.58
CA THR A 604 17.10 0.80 1.06
C THR A 604 17.76 1.59 -0.07
N SER A 605 17.83 1.02 -1.28
CA SER A 605 18.42 1.68 -2.45
C SER A 605 17.64 2.94 -2.86
N ALA A 606 16.32 2.98 -2.61
CA ALA A 606 15.49 4.13 -2.92
C ALA A 606 15.85 5.38 -2.08
N LEU A 607 16.54 5.20 -0.96
CA LEU A 607 16.96 6.29 -0.07
C LEU A 607 18.18 7.07 -0.59
N ALA A 608 18.86 6.57 -1.62
CA ALA A 608 19.93 7.28 -2.31
C ALA A 608 19.41 8.35 -3.30
N ALA A 609 18.11 8.70 -3.23
CA ALA A 609 17.51 9.76 -4.03
C ALA A 609 18.32 11.07 -3.93
N ALA A 610 18.65 11.66 -5.08
CA ALA A 610 19.40 12.91 -5.14
C ALA A 610 18.54 14.11 -4.74
N TRP A 611 19.14 15.10 -4.08
CA TRP A 611 18.44 16.33 -3.76
C TRP A 611 18.13 17.15 -5.04
N PRO A 612 16.88 17.56 -5.29
CA PRO A 612 16.54 18.33 -6.48
C PRO A 612 16.91 19.81 -6.28
N GLY A 613 18.05 20.23 -6.84
CA GLY A 613 18.53 21.62 -6.80
C GLY A 613 19.23 22.06 -8.09
N ASP A 614 19.12 23.36 -8.42
CA ASP A 614 19.67 23.96 -9.65
C ASP A 614 21.18 24.28 -9.58
N GLN A 615 21.79 24.26 -8.38
CA GLN A 615 23.15 24.75 -8.15
C GLN A 615 24.04 23.66 -7.57
N GLY A 616 24.66 22.83 -8.42
CA GLY A 616 25.90 22.08 -8.12
C GLY A 616 25.88 21.02 -7.01
N GLU A 617 24.97 21.07 -6.04
CA GLU A 617 24.83 20.15 -4.90
C GLU A 617 24.09 18.88 -5.32
N ARG A 618 24.70 18.12 -6.22
CA ARG A 618 24.21 16.79 -6.67
C ARG A 618 24.43 15.69 -5.63
N GLY A 619 24.27 16.01 -4.35
CA GLY A 619 24.41 15.07 -3.25
C GLY A 619 23.11 14.32 -2.95
N PRO A 620 23.16 13.31 -2.07
CA PRO A 620 21.96 12.64 -1.60
C PRO A 620 21.01 13.60 -0.91
N ALA A 621 19.72 13.25 -0.93
CA ALA A 621 18.73 13.92 -0.11
C ALA A 621 18.97 13.68 1.39
N GLY A 622 19.42 12.47 1.76
CA GLY A 622 19.82 12.11 3.12
C GLY A 622 21.28 11.68 3.19
N LYS A 623 22.05 12.22 4.13
CA LYS A 623 23.48 11.88 4.30
C LYS A 623 23.70 10.54 5.03
N PHE A 624 22.81 10.17 5.92
CA PHE A 624 22.90 8.94 6.70
C PHE A 624 21.61 8.13 6.58
N ARG A 625 21.74 6.82 6.58
CA ARG A 625 20.66 5.84 6.69
C ARG A 625 20.65 5.21 8.08
N PHE A 626 19.46 5.01 8.60
CA PHE A 626 19.19 4.21 9.78
C PHE A 626 18.21 3.09 9.41
N ASP A 627 18.62 1.84 9.59
CA ASP A 627 17.80 0.67 9.31
C ASP A 627 17.08 0.27 10.61
N ILE A 628 15.75 0.23 10.62
CA ILE A 628 14.96 -0.20 11.79
C ILE A 628 15.17 -1.71 12.00
N ALA A 629 15.34 -2.15 13.24
CA ALA A 629 15.67 -3.55 13.57
C ALA A 629 14.45 -4.47 13.36
N ASP A 630 14.24 -4.90 12.13
CA ASP A 630 13.13 -5.73 11.68
C ASP A 630 13.20 -7.17 12.22
N ALA A 631 14.39 -7.76 12.36
CA ALA A 631 14.53 -9.12 12.89
C ALA A 631 14.01 -9.28 14.33
N SER A 632 14.35 -8.34 15.22
CA SER A 632 13.87 -8.32 16.61
C SER A 632 12.53 -7.60 16.79
N GLY A 633 12.16 -6.77 15.82
CA GLY A 633 11.07 -5.83 15.94
C GLY A 633 11.48 -4.53 16.62
N GLU A 634 11.29 -3.39 15.96
CA GLU A 634 11.55 -2.06 16.51
C GLU A 634 10.56 -1.04 15.93
N ALA A 635 10.19 -0.05 16.74
CA ALA A 635 9.40 1.09 16.31
C ALA A 635 10.09 2.39 16.71
N ILE A 636 10.04 3.36 15.81
CA ILE A 636 10.54 4.71 16.01
C ILE A 636 9.44 5.74 15.70
N GLU A 637 9.49 6.86 16.39
CA GLU A 637 8.68 8.02 16.09
C GLU A 637 9.59 9.17 15.66
N LEU A 638 9.25 9.78 14.53
CA LEU A 638 9.89 10.97 14.01
C LEU A 638 8.94 12.15 14.23
N LEU A 639 9.42 13.17 14.94
CA LEU A 639 8.73 14.44 15.15
C LEU A 639 9.52 15.55 14.46
N MET A 640 8.87 16.29 13.57
CA MET A 640 9.45 17.42 12.86
C MET A 640 9.08 18.75 13.52
N MET A 641 10.07 19.45 14.04
CA MET A 641 9.93 20.79 14.61
C MET A 641 9.86 21.83 13.50
N GLN A 642 9.14 22.91 13.78
CA GLN A 642 9.08 24.05 12.87
C GLN A 642 10.41 24.82 12.93
N GLY A 643 10.79 25.48 11.83
CA GLY A 643 12.07 26.21 11.77
C GLY A 643 12.22 27.37 12.76
N SER A 644 11.17 27.74 13.49
CA SER A 644 11.20 28.77 14.53
C SER A 644 11.29 28.23 15.96
N THR A 645 11.34 26.91 16.17
CA THR A 645 11.41 26.32 17.51
C THR A 645 12.76 26.65 18.15
N SER A 646 12.74 27.19 19.37
CA SER A 646 13.94 27.54 20.11
C SER A 646 14.70 26.31 20.57
N ARG A 647 16.03 26.42 20.71
CA ARG A 647 16.88 25.35 21.26
C ARG A 647 16.42 24.90 22.65
N SER A 648 16.01 25.84 23.51
CA SER A 648 15.48 25.53 24.85
C SER A 648 14.20 24.70 24.81
N GLU A 649 13.30 24.94 23.86
CA GLU A 649 12.09 24.11 23.69
C GLU A 649 12.45 22.70 23.22
N VAL A 650 13.41 22.59 22.30
CA VAL A 650 13.89 21.28 21.80
C VAL A 650 14.58 20.49 22.91
N GLU A 651 15.48 21.12 23.67
CA GLU A 651 16.16 20.50 24.81
C GLU A 651 15.16 20.15 25.92
N SER A 652 14.16 21.00 26.16
CA SER A 652 13.06 20.69 27.07
C SER A 652 12.31 19.44 26.61
N LEU A 653 11.91 19.34 25.34
CA LEU A 653 11.22 18.15 24.80
C LEU A 653 12.10 16.89 24.80
N ALA A 654 13.39 17.02 24.54
CA ALA A 654 14.33 15.90 24.53
C ALA A 654 14.63 15.36 25.94
N ASN A 655 14.69 16.25 26.93
CA ASN A 655 15.01 15.90 28.31
C ASN A 655 13.78 15.65 29.18
N SER A 656 12.59 16.11 28.76
CA SER A 656 11.36 15.89 29.50
C SER A 656 10.93 14.43 29.37
N GLN A 657 10.59 13.83 30.51
CA GLN A 657 9.73 12.64 30.48
C GLN A 657 8.45 13.05 29.75
N LEU A 658 8.12 12.32 28.69
CA LEU A 658 6.91 12.59 27.94
C LEU A 658 5.73 12.29 28.85
N VAL A 659 5.09 13.37 29.28
CA VAL A 659 4.01 13.31 30.24
C VAL A 659 2.84 12.56 29.61
N GLY A 660 2.34 11.56 30.32
CA GLY A 660 1.31 10.68 29.77
C GLY A 660 1.77 9.87 28.56
N THR A 661 2.93 9.23 28.57
CA THR A 661 3.23 8.15 27.60
C THR A 661 3.48 6.85 28.35
N LYS A 662 3.03 5.71 27.79
CA LYS A 662 3.32 4.39 28.38
C LYS A 662 4.81 4.07 28.33
N LEU A 663 5.54 4.67 27.39
CA LEU A 663 6.95 4.45 27.13
C LEU A 663 7.81 5.55 27.76
N GLN A 664 7.65 5.81 29.06
CA GLN A 664 8.32 6.93 29.75
C GLN A 664 9.84 6.95 29.61
N ARG A 665 10.46 5.77 29.38
CA ARG A 665 11.91 5.63 29.17
C ARG A 665 12.37 5.89 27.73
N SER A 666 11.44 5.96 26.78
CA SER A 666 11.71 6.28 25.37
C SER A 666 11.68 7.79 25.17
N LEU A 667 12.77 8.45 25.57
CA LEU A 667 12.94 9.90 25.45
C LEU A 667 13.29 10.29 24.01
N TYR A 668 12.87 11.49 23.61
CA TYR A 668 13.35 12.07 22.36
C TYR A 668 14.83 12.42 22.47
N PHE A 669 15.55 12.29 21.37
CA PHE A 669 16.87 12.85 21.22
C PHE A 669 17.02 13.52 19.86
N THR A 670 17.92 14.50 19.82
CA THR A 670 18.29 15.21 18.60
C THR A 670 19.26 14.36 17.76
N LEU A 671 19.08 14.41 16.45
CA LEU A 671 19.98 13.74 15.50
C LEU A 671 21.39 14.36 15.55
N PRO A 672 22.45 13.56 15.33
CA PRO A 672 23.82 14.06 15.34
C PRO A 672 24.08 14.96 14.13
N GLY A 673 24.17 16.27 14.33
CA GLY A 673 24.84 17.16 13.35
C GLY A 673 24.45 18.64 13.31
N SER A 674 23.89 19.20 14.37
CA SER A 674 23.70 20.67 14.47
C SER A 674 24.74 21.39 15.33
N GLY A 675 25.62 20.69 16.05
CA GLY A 675 26.54 21.28 17.06
C GLY A 675 28.02 21.35 16.67
N GLY A 676 28.37 21.30 15.38
CA GLY A 676 29.75 21.45 14.92
C GLY A 676 30.08 22.92 14.66
N ARG A 677 31.00 23.52 15.44
CA ARG A 677 31.57 24.84 15.15
C ARG A 677 32.11 24.88 13.72
N VAL A 678 31.42 25.55 12.81
CA VAL A 678 32.01 25.93 11.52
C VAL A 678 32.79 27.22 11.75
N SER A 679 34.08 27.10 12.04
CA SER A 679 34.99 28.24 11.99
C SER A 679 35.11 28.66 10.52
N ASN A 680 34.46 29.76 10.15
CA ASN A 680 34.80 30.45 8.93
C ASN A 680 36.21 31.04 9.10
N VAL A 681 37.03 30.96 8.06
CA VAL A 681 38.43 31.43 7.94
C VAL A 681 38.62 32.92 8.30
N LEU A 682 37.54 33.66 8.62
CA LEU A 682 37.53 35.09 8.92
C LEU A 682 37.07 35.46 10.34
N GLY A 683 36.87 34.51 11.26
CA GLY A 683 36.70 34.82 12.69
C GLY A 683 35.47 35.63 13.11
N GLN A 684 34.51 35.87 12.20
CA GLN A 684 33.21 36.43 12.56
C GLN A 684 32.23 35.30 12.90
N GLU A 685 31.93 35.19 14.20
CA GLU A 685 30.84 34.36 14.73
C GLU A 685 29.50 35.02 14.40
N GLU A 686 28.89 34.67 13.27
CA GLU A 686 27.43 34.80 13.19
C GLU A 686 26.81 33.65 13.99
N PRO A 687 25.88 33.92 14.92
CA PRO A 687 25.09 32.88 15.55
C PRO A 687 24.11 32.35 14.49
N LYS A 688 24.56 31.44 13.64
CA LYS A 688 23.63 30.58 12.90
C LYS A 688 22.85 29.83 13.96
N SER A 689 21.57 30.18 14.11
CA SER A 689 20.66 29.44 14.97
C SER A 689 20.83 27.95 14.63
N GLU A 690 21.26 27.16 15.60
CA GLU A 690 21.30 25.71 15.45
C GLU A 690 19.86 25.27 15.26
N LEU A 691 19.44 25.13 14.02
CA LEU A 691 18.07 24.76 13.72
C LEU A 691 17.95 23.24 13.93
N TYR A 692 17.47 22.86 15.11
CA TYR A 692 17.09 21.49 15.40
C TYR A 692 15.71 21.24 14.79
N HIS A 693 15.65 20.29 13.87
CA HIS A 693 14.42 20.07 13.12
C HIS A 693 13.78 18.71 13.35
N ILE A 694 14.54 17.68 13.74
CA ILE A 694 14.01 16.33 13.88
C ILE A 694 14.34 15.79 15.27
N LEU A 695 13.29 15.39 15.99
CA LEU A 695 13.35 14.62 17.21
C LEU A 695 13.00 13.17 16.92
N LEU A 696 13.79 12.25 17.47
CA LEU A 696 13.59 10.81 17.33
C LEU A 696 13.46 10.17 18.71
N ARG A 697 12.49 9.28 18.86
CA ARG A 697 12.44 8.32 19.96
C ARG A 697 12.07 6.94 19.40
N GLY A 698 12.33 5.88 20.16
CA GLY A 698 11.99 4.54 19.71
C GLY A 698 12.12 3.48 20.78
N THR A 699 11.65 2.27 20.46
CA THR A 699 11.67 1.13 21.38
C THR A 699 11.69 -0.18 20.60
N SER A 700 12.24 -1.24 21.18
CA SER A 700 12.02 -2.61 20.68
C SER A 700 10.56 -3.00 20.82
N LEU A 701 10.11 -3.92 19.95
CA LEU A 701 8.75 -4.47 19.92
C LEU A 701 8.65 -5.83 20.62
N GLU A 702 9.67 -6.17 21.41
CA GLU A 702 9.73 -7.37 22.24
C GLU A 702 8.72 -7.30 23.41
N SER A 703 8.54 -8.42 24.11
CA SER A 703 7.66 -8.50 25.30
C SER A 703 8.03 -7.49 26.37
N HIS A 704 9.34 -7.20 26.50
CA HIS A 704 9.91 -6.18 27.37
C HIS A 704 10.54 -5.08 26.51
N PRO A 705 9.81 -4.00 26.18
CA PRO A 705 10.31 -2.97 25.30
C PRO A 705 11.57 -2.30 25.86
N VAL A 706 12.62 -2.28 25.06
CA VAL A 706 13.89 -1.62 25.38
C VAL A 706 13.94 -0.30 24.60
N PRO A 707 14.06 0.85 25.29
CA PRO A 707 14.18 2.14 24.62
C PRO A 707 15.39 2.20 23.67
N LEU A 708 15.20 2.81 22.51
CA LEU A 708 16.28 3.14 21.59
C LEU A 708 17.07 4.32 22.14
N LEU A 709 18.27 4.04 22.67
CA LEU A 709 19.17 5.07 23.17
C LEU A 709 19.92 5.76 22.02
N ARG A 710 20.19 7.06 22.15
CA ARG A 710 20.95 7.86 21.18
C ARG A 710 22.27 7.21 20.78
N ASN A 711 23.04 6.70 21.74
CA ASN A 711 24.34 6.08 21.46
C ASN A 711 24.21 4.81 20.59
N ARG A 712 23.11 4.06 20.75
CA ARG A 712 22.81 2.88 19.94
C ARG A 712 22.35 3.28 18.53
N PHE A 713 21.54 4.34 18.43
CA PHE A 713 21.13 4.92 17.16
C PHE A 713 22.34 5.40 16.34
N VAL A 714 23.23 6.21 16.94
CA VAL A 714 24.42 6.76 16.25
C VAL A 714 25.34 5.64 15.75
N LYS A 715 25.55 4.57 16.54
CA LYS A 715 26.35 3.40 16.14
C LYS A 715 25.76 2.61 14.96
N ARG A 716 24.49 2.82 14.62
CA ARG A 716 23.78 2.15 13.53
C ARG A 716 23.61 3.03 12.29
N LEU A 717 24.11 4.27 12.33
CA LEU A 717 24.07 5.14 11.16
C LEU A 717 25.04 4.65 10.10
N VAL A 718 24.55 4.53 8.87
CA VAL A 718 25.32 4.18 7.69
C VAL A 718 25.39 5.39 6.79
N HIS A 719 26.56 5.78 6.29
CA HIS A 719 26.66 6.89 5.34
C HIS A 719 25.99 6.49 4.02
N LEU A 720 25.08 7.34 3.53
CA LEU A 720 24.47 7.16 2.22
C LEU A 720 25.41 7.72 1.16
N MET A 721 25.84 6.86 0.27
CA MET A 721 26.57 7.24 -0.93
C MET A 721 25.56 7.35 -2.06
N VAL A 722 25.59 8.47 -2.79
CA VAL A 722 24.88 8.56 -4.06
C VAL A 722 25.83 8.03 -5.11
N ALA A 723 25.49 6.89 -5.71
CA ALA A 723 25.98 6.61 -7.03
C ALA A 723 25.55 7.81 -7.92
N PRO A 724 26.49 8.58 -8.53
CA PRO A 724 26.15 9.68 -9.42
C PRO A 724 25.00 9.26 -10.34
N PRO A 725 23.99 10.12 -10.53
CA PRO A 725 22.76 9.74 -11.20
C PRO A 725 23.09 9.06 -12.51
N ILE A 726 22.55 7.85 -12.72
CA ILE A 726 22.62 7.15 -13.99
C ILE A 726 22.13 8.14 -15.04
N LYS A 727 23.07 8.69 -15.80
CA LYS A 727 22.71 9.58 -16.89
C LYS A 727 22.07 8.65 -17.90
N ASN A 728 20.73 8.68 -17.95
CA ASN A 728 20.02 8.29 -19.15
C ASN A 728 20.50 9.24 -20.27
N SER A 729 21.66 8.98 -20.85
CA SER A 729 22.14 9.64 -22.04
C SER A 729 21.15 9.26 -23.11
N LYS A 730 20.17 10.14 -23.35
CA LYS A 730 19.35 10.07 -24.53
C LYS A 730 20.32 10.11 -25.70
N ALA A 731 20.54 8.97 -26.35
CA ALA A 731 21.27 8.92 -27.60
C ALA A 731 20.59 9.91 -28.57
N PRO A 732 21.34 10.55 -29.48
CA PRO A 732 20.81 11.52 -30.44
C PRO A 732 19.60 11.00 -31.26
N ASN A 733 19.37 9.68 -31.28
CA ASN A 733 18.32 9.01 -32.05
C ASN A 733 17.20 8.37 -31.21
N GLY A 734 17.00 8.79 -29.96
CA GLY A 734 15.76 8.50 -29.20
C GLY A 734 15.61 7.09 -28.60
N GLY A 735 16.68 6.27 -28.56
CA GLY A 735 16.72 5.05 -27.77
C GLY A 735 17.97 5.03 -26.89
N THR A 736 17.82 4.86 -25.58
CA THR A 736 18.93 4.60 -24.66
C THR A 736 19.55 3.24 -24.98
N ASP A 737 20.86 3.20 -25.21
CA ASP A 737 21.63 1.95 -25.21
C ASP A 737 21.86 1.56 -23.74
N ILE A 738 21.15 0.52 -23.30
CA ILE A 738 21.17 0.07 -21.91
C ILE A 738 22.55 -0.52 -21.57
N VAL A 739 23.22 -1.17 -22.54
CA VAL A 739 24.54 -1.77 -22.32
C VAL A 739 25.60 -0.69 -22.19
N GLU A 740 25.55 0.35 -23.02
CA GLU A 740 26.45 1.49 -22.89
C GLU A 740 26.22 2.23 -21.56
N SER A 741 24.98 2.37 -21.12
CA SER A 741 24.66 2.92 -19.79
C SER A 741 25.27 2.07 -18.68
N ASP A 742 25.06 0.75 -18.70
CA ASP A 742 25.62 -0.17 -17.69
C ASP A 742 27.15 -0.11 -17.65
N LEU A 743 27.80 -0.04 -18.83
CA LEU A 743 29.26 0.11 -18.92
C LEU A 743 29.76 1.45 -18.38
N GLN A 744 29.00 2.53 -18.55
CA GLN A 744 29.32 3.83 -17.97
C GLN A 744 29.15 3.84 -16.44
N ASP A 745 28.32 2.95 -15.89
CA ASP A 745 28.10 2.81 -14.44
C ASP A 745 29.21 1.98 -13.76
N VAL A 746 29.93 1.10 -14.47
CA VAL A 746 30.97 0.25 -13.89
C VAL A 746 32.04 1.02 -13.10
N PRO A 747 32.67 2.11 -13.61
CA PRO A 747 33.67 2.85 -12.85
C PRO A 747 33.11 3.46 -11.55
N ILE A 748 31.83 3.85 -11.57
CA ILE A 748 31.14 4.42 -10.41
C ILE A 748 30.98 3.34 -9.34
N VAL A 749 30.45 2.17 -9.72
CA VAL A 749 30.28 1.03 -8.81
C VAL A 749 31.62 0.58 -8.24
N LEU A 750 32.68 0.51 -9.06
CA LEU A 750 34.02 0.16 -8.58
C LEU A 750 34.56 1.20 -7.59
N SER A 751 34.38 2.49 -7.85
CA SER A 751 34.79 3.54 -6.91
C SER A 751 34.02 3.49 -5.59
N GLU A 752 32.74 3.07 -5.62
CA GLU A 752 31.94 2.86 -4.42
C GLU A 752 32.45 1.67 -3.62
N ILE A 753 32.79 0.57 -4.29
CA ILE A 753 33.41 -0.61 -3.66
C ILE A 753 34.74 -0.21 -3.01
N ASP A 754 35.63 0.46 -3.74
CA ASP A 754 36.94 0.88 -3.23
C ASP A 754 36.79 1.78 -2.01
N TYR A 755 35.96 2.82 -2.10
CA TYR A 755 35.65 3.69 -0.96
C TYR A 755 35.07 2.89 0.23
N SER A 756 34.19 1.93 -0.06
CA SER A 756 33.61 1.05 0.96
C SER A 756 34.68 0.30 1.74
N TRP A 757 35.76 -0.13 1.09
CA TRP A 757 36.87 -0.83 1.73
C TRP A 757 37.91 0.09 2.37
N GLU A 758 38.05 1.32 1.89
CA GLU A 758 38.95 2.33 2.47
C GLU A 758 38.40 2.90 3.78
N ASP A 759 37.10 3.22 3.84
CA ASP A 759 36.47 3.79 5.03
C ASP A 759 36.28 2.71 6.12
N GLY A 760 36.90 2.95 7.28
CA GLY A 760 36.87 2.09 8.47
C GLY A 760 35.49 1.85 9.07
N PHE A 761 34.52 2.71 8.74
CA PHE A 761 33.21 2.70 9.37
C PHE A 761 32.10 2.10 8.51
N THR A 762 32.42 1.64 7.29
CA THR A 762 31.42 1.07 6.39
C THR A 762 31.00 -0.32 6.85
N MET A 763 29.73 -0.65 6.64
CA MET A 763 29.21 -1.98 7.00
C MET A 763 29.84 -3.10 6.16
N ASN A 764 30.21 -2.84 4.91
CA ASN A 764 30.88 -3.83 4.06
C ASN A 764 32.25 -4.19 4.63
N ARG A 765 33.08 -3.19 4.97
CA ARG A 765 34.39 -3.44 5.57
C ARG A 765 34.27 -4.11 6.94
N ILE A 766 33.39 -3.62 7.81
CA ILE A 766 33.18 -4.20 9.15
C ILE A 766 32.71 -5.66 9.02
N SER A 767 31.76 -5.94 8.13
CA SER A 767 31.26 -7.30 7.88
C SER A 767 32.34 -8.19 7.28
N GLY A 768 33.13 -7.67 6.35
CA GLY A 768 34.26 -8.38 5.75
C GLY A 768 35.33 -8.74 6.77
N VAL A 769 35.72 -7.81 7.64
CA VAL A 769 36.67 -8.06 8.73
C VAL A 769 36.11 -9.09 9.71
N LYS A 770 34.84 -8.97 10.11
CA LYS A 770 34.21 -9.94 11.01
C LYS A 770 34.13 -11.33 10.38
N PHE A 771 33.75 -11.40 9.10
CA PHE A 771 33.73 -12.64 8.33
C PHE A 771 35.12 -13.27 8.25
N ALA A 772 36.16 -12.48 7.94
CA ALA A 772 37.54 -12.95 7.89
C ALA A 772 38.03 -13.48 9.25
N ASN A 773 37.67 -12.81 10.36
CA ASN A 773 37.99 -13.29 11.71
C ASN A 773 37.31 -14.63 12.03
N CYS A 774 36.02 -14.76 11.71
CA CYS A 774 35.29 -16.02 11.87
C CYS A 774 35.91 -17.13 11.00
N LEU A 775 36.27 -16.81 9.77
CA LEU A 775 36.90 -17.75 8.84
C LEU A 775 38.27 -18.20 9.34
N GLY A 776 39.10 -17.28 9.85
CA GLY A 776 40.40 -17.60 10.44
C GLY A 776 40.28 -18.54 11.64
N TYR A 777 39.27 -18.34 12.49
CA TYR A 777 38.96 -19.26 13.59
C TYR A 777 38.62 -20.68 13.07
N LEU A 778 37.74 -20.79 12.07
CA LEU A 778 37.35 -22.08 11.48
C LEU A 778 38.54 -22.80 10.83
N ILE A 779 39.38 -22.08 10.08
CA ILE A 779 40.58 -22.63 9.43
C ILE A 779 41.54 -23.23 10.46
N ASN A 780 41.74 -22.55 11.60
CA ASN A 780 42.65 -23.00 12.64
C ASN A 780 42.13 -24.23 13.42
N GLN A 781 40.81 -24.46 13.44
CA GLN A 781 40.21 -25.61 14.13
C GLN A 781 40.06 -26.85 13.26
N ARG A 782 39.95 -26.68 11.93
CA ARG A 782 39.71 -27.80 11.01
C ARG A 782 41.03 -28.43 10.54
N ASN A 783 41.28 -29.66 11.00
CA ASN A 783 42.38 -30.49 10.50
C ASN A 783 42.04 -31.20 9.17
N ALA A 784 40.76 -31.47 8.90
CA ALA A 784 40.26 -32.08 7.67
C ALA A 784 38.82 -31.65 7.39
N LYS A 785 38.37 -31.83 6.14
CA LYS A 785 37.00 -31.53 5.70
C LYS A 785 36.02 -32.52 6.34
N GLY A 786 35.08 -32.01 7.14
CA GLY A 786 34.03 -32.80 7.78
C GLY A 786 32.72 -32.83 6.98
N PRO A 787 31.72 -33.60 7.43
CA PRO A 787 30.40 -33.64 6.80
C PRO A 787 29.57 -32.37 7.06
N ASP A 788 29.85 -31.65 8.15
CA ASP A 788 29.09 -30.44 8.51
C ASP A 788 29.44 -29.25 7.60
N ILE A 789 28.49 -28.34 7.39
CA ILE A 789 28.70 -27.10 6.64
C ILE A 789 29.42 -26.08 7.55
N ASP A 790 30.61 -25.66 7.16
CA ASP A 790 31.39 -24.65 7.89
C ASP A 790 30.99 -23.22 7.50
N VAL A 791 30.68 -23.01 6.22
CA VAL A 791 30.26 -21.70 5.67
C VAL A 791 29.10 -21.92 4.71
N LEU A 792 27.97 -21.26 5.00
CA LEU A 792 26.80 -21.25 4.14
C LEU A 792 26.62 -19.86 3.52
N VAL A 793 26.59 -19.80 2.19
CA VAL A 793 26.32 -18.60 1.40
C VAL A 793 24.91 -18.70 0.83
N ILE A 794 24.06 -17.73 1.12
CA ILE A 794 22.69 -17.69 0.60
C ILE A 794 22.51 -16.55 -0.39
N GLY A 795 21.74 -16.81 -1.46
CA GLY A 795 21.42 -15.79 -2.46
C GLY A 795 20.03 -15.98 -3.05
N ILE A 796 19.52 -14.93 -3.68
CA ILE A 796 18.26 -14.91 -4.44
C ILE A 796 18.61 -14.78 -5.93
N GLU A 797 18.13 -15.72 -6.76
CA GLU A 797 18.28 -15.72 -8.23
C GLU A 797 19.71 -15.36 -8.69
N ASN A 798 19.91 -14.17 -9.27
CA ASN A 798 21.20 -13.74 -9.81
C ASN A 798 22.30 -13.62 -8.73
N SER A 799 21.93 -13.26 -7.50
CA SER A 799 22.90 -13.22 -6.39
C SER A 799 23.32 -14.60 -5.90
N LEU A 800 22.52 -15.65 -6.15
CA LEU A 800 22.92 -17.03 -5.88
C LEU A 800 24.10 -17.44 -6.76
N TRP A 801 24.09 -17.04 -8.03
CA TRP A 801 25.20 -17.35 -8.93
C TRP A 801 26.51 -16.73 -8.42
N MET A 802 26.50 -15.45 -8.01
CA MET A 802 27.68 -14.83 -7.39
C MET A 802 28.07 -15.54 -6.09
N GLY A 803 27.10 -15.91 -5.26
CA GLY A 803 27.33 -16.69 -4.04
C GLY A 803 27.98 -18.04 -4.30
N GLN A 804 27.60 -18.72 -5.39
CA GLN A 804 28.21 -19.98 -5.83
C GLN A 804 29.66 -19.79 -6.27
N GLN A 805 29.97 -18.73 -7.03
CA GLN A 805 31.35 -18.41 -7.40
C GLN A 805 32.19 -18.11 -6.15
N PHE A 806 31.68 -17.28 -5.25
CA PHE A 806 32.33 -16.96 -3.98
C PHE A 806 32.58 -18.20 -3.12
N ALA A 807 31.60 -19.09 -2.99
CA ALA A 807 31.72 -20.36 -2.27
C ALA A 807 32.76 -21.30 -2.91
N ALA A 808 32.79 -21.36 -4.25
CA ALA A 808 33.77 -22.15 -4.98
C ALA A 808 35.20 -21.62 -4.77
N ASP A 809 35.39 -20.29 -4.80
CA ASP A 809 36.68 -19.66 -4.57
C ASP A 809 37.16 -19.85 -3.14
N LEU A 810 36.28 -19.69 -2.15
CA LEU A 810 36.61 -20.00 -0.76
C LEU A 810 36.98 -21.48 -0.57
N SER A 811 36.27 -22.41 -1.23
CA SER A 811 36.59 -23.83 -1.17
C SER A 811 37.96 -24.15 -1.80
N ARG A 812 38.34 -23.43 -2.86
CA ARG A 812 39.66 -23.57 -3.50
C ARG A 812 40.78 -23.04 -2.60
N LEU A 813 40.57 -21.88 -1.98
CA LEU A 813 41.55 -21.26 -1.08
C LEU A 813 41.69 -22.04 0.23
N PHE A 814 40.60 -22.60 0.75
CA PHE A 814 40.54 -23.29 2.02
C PHE A 814 39.90 -24.69 1.85
N PRO A 815 40.62 -25.66 1.25
CA PRO A 815 40.07 -26.97 0.90
C PRO A 815 39.66 -27.84 2.10
N ARG A 816 40.06 -27.43 3.32
CA ARG A 816 39.65 -28.07 4.57
C ARG A 816 38.26 -27.64 5.05
N LEU A 817 37.71 -26.56 4.51
CA LEU A 817 36.38 -26.08 4.85
C LEU A 817 35.32 -26.68 3.93
N ASN A 818 34.16 -26.96 4.49
CA ASN A 818 32.95 -27.28 3.74
C ASN A 818 32.13 -26.00 3.51
N VAL A 819 32.34 -25.37 2.36
CA VAL A 819 31.64 -24.16 1.95
C VAL A 819 30.54 -24.51 0.94
N MET A 820 29.32 -24.07 1.21
CA MET A 820 28.17 -24.36 0.35
C MET A 820 27.42 -23.07 0.02
N ALA A 821 26.89 -22.99 -1.20
CA ALA A 821 25.97 -21.94 -1.61
C ALA A 821 24.58 -22.52 -1.85
N MET A 822 23.54 -21.91 -1.29
CA MET A 822 22.15 -22.36 -1.39
C MET A 822 21.20 -21.22 -1.76
N SER A 823 20.12 -21.57 -2.46
CA SER A 823 19.02 -20.62 -2.70
C SER A 823 18.34 -20.23 -1.39
N SER A 824 18.09 -18.94 -1.21
CA SER A 824 17.39 -18.42 -0.03
C SER A 824 15.99 -19.03 0.10
N ASN A 825 15.30 -19.28 -1.02
CA ASN A 825 13.99 -19.93 -1.02
C ASN A 825 14.07 -21.37 -0.50
N TRP A 826 15.17 -22.06 -0.78
CA TRP A 826 15.38 -23.44 -0.32
C TRP A 826 15.62 -23.47 1.19
N VAL A 827 16.50 -22.59 1.69
CA VAL A 827 16.75 -22.44 3.13
C VAL A 827 15.49 -22.03 3.87
N LEU A 828 14.71 -21.09 3.33
CA LEU A 828 13.43 -20.70 3.90
C LEU A 828 12.44 -21.86 3.96
N GLY A 829 12.36 -22.70 2.93
CA GLY A 829 11.54 -23.92 2.93
C GLY A 829 11.97 -24.92 4.01
N MET A 830 13.27 -25.05 4.27
CA MET A 830 13.81 -25.90 5.34
C MET A 830 13.51 -25.38 6.75
N LEU A 831 13.38 -24.06 6.91
CA LEU A 831 13.13 -23.40 8.21
C LEU A 831 11.64 -23.21 8.51
N GLN A 832 10.74 -23.41 7.53
CA GLN A 832 9.30 -23.20 7.71
C GLN A 832 8.63 -24.42 8.37
N PRO A 833 7.93 -24.25 9.52
CA PRO A 833 7.39 -25.37 10.29
C PRO A 833 6.21 -26.14 9.66
N ALA A 834 5.54 -25.60 8.62
CA ALA A 834 4.17 -26.03 8.32
C ALA A 834 3.81 -26.33 6.85
N HIS A 835 4.52 -25.84 5.83
CA HIS A 835 4.16 -26.14 4.44
C HIS A 835 5.41 -26.21 3.56
N GLY A 836 5.79 -27.41 3.12
CA GLY A 836 6.98 -27.61 2.29
C GLY A 836 8.26 -27.88 3.08
N HIS A 837 8.16 -28.54 4.23
CA HIS A 837 9.34 -29.06 4.94
C HIS A 837 10.07 -30.03 4.00
N ILE A 838 11.13 -29.53 3.35
CA ILE A 838 12.07 -30.37 2.63
C ILE A 838 12.99 -30.92 3.72
N GLU A 839 12.93 -32.23 3.98
CA GLU A 839 13.92 -32.86 4.83
C GLU A 839 15.31 -32.62 4.23
N PRO A 840 16.31 -32.17 5.02
CA PRO A 840 17.68 -32.14 4.56
C PRO A 840 18.15 -33.57 4.34
N MET A 841 17.95 -34.10 3.13
CA MET A 841 18.67 -35.29 2.67
C MET A 841 20.08 -34.83 2.32
N ASN A 842 21.01 -35.00 3.27
CA ASN A 842 22.43 -35.06 2.97
C ASN A 842 22.74 -36.33 2.18
#